data_AF-A0A1I4UJV5-F1
#
_entry.id   AF-A0A1I4UJV5-F1
#
_cell.length_a   1.000
_cell.length_b   1.000
_cell.length_c   1.000
_cell.angle_alpha   90.00
_cell.angle_beta   90.00
_cell.angle_gamma   90.00
#
_symmetry.space_group_name_H-M   'P 1'
#
loop_
_entity.id
_entity.type
_entity.pdbx_description
1 polymer ?
#
loop_
_entity_poly.entity_id
_entity_poly.type
_entity_poly.pdbx_seq_one_letter_code
_entity_poly.pdbx_strand_id
1 'polypeptide(L)'
;MGSFREDINSLDYLCSMSHSVYLINTSSPSAIARQHTMMMEWGYEMPLLLQPLLISGGFIENNVLYYDARSGIENLKKFYNFLDSTTSLINNKSLFTTCKDKLFKYLDGLALPYFAMNARNAFNMEETPHDEQAAIWMADIAYNNAIITSAMDNNDISLLAYNKLKHVSMAFHSFAELLNYGEYYYGWGHIYQEPEREEIYNEHGLWGLKTSKGEILLPPQFDEFYEFGEQDIAVVMKAQKYGYVHRSGDIIVPPEWDNAYDFDYSDLAIVQRNGLLGLIDLSGRIVAEPVYEALNKFGYHGHYIANKNGNWGILAGDAKVIINFKYDKIELLHEDVVMLQKDGLYSLTEDGEQFELIVRKSPHQGFAWAFKGKDVYLIDKYGISRANKALVQQDAESEGYSFYYDDIVRARLLAYGKTPDENTVTDAYTPVEELYNIGVDAYDRQDYSSAIYHYTLAAEKGFGYAMNNLAYIYYMIEGYVDDDKAFYWYEKGAAAGNTNALNGLSLCYQYGIGTDPDIEKAIDLLLQAAEEGMASAHNNLGFLLYDRDPELALYHYHQAEKLGEPDNGLLGSMYEEKGDFETALRYYQKDDSELSAFNQGNFHLKGLATAKNIKTAIDHFTTAAAGGYDRAHIELARIYLFEEGFIDQEKAKAHIMAAREAGLEIPDELLT
;
A
#
# COMPACT_ATOMS: atom_id res chain seq x y z
N MET A 1 37.59 12.39 36.37
CA MET A 1 38.60 11.40 35.90
C MET A 1 37.90 10.48 34.93
N GLY A 2 38.47 10.30 33.74
CA GLY A 2 37.86 9.57 32.62
C GLY A 2 37.47 10.52 31.48
N SER A 3 38.46 10.99 30.73
CA SER A 3 38.23 11.68 29.46
C SER A 3 37.82 10.64 28.40
N PHE A 4 36.53 10.56 28.08
CA PHE A 4 36.10 9.93 26.85
C PHE A 4 36.31 10.95 25.71
N ARG A 5 37.51 10.94 25.13
CA ARG A 5 37.65 11.24 23.70
C ARG A 5 37.24 9.95 23.01
N GLU A 6 35.97 9.86 22.64
CA GLU A 6 35.54 8.80 21.73
C GLU A 6 35.93 9.21 20.30
N ASP A 7 36.67 8.31 19.66
CA ASP A 7 37.08 8.41 18.27
C ASP A 7 35.83 8.36 17.38
N ILE A 8 35.48 9.50 16.78
CA ILE A 8 34.49 9.63 15.70
C ILE A 8 35.08 8.93 14.46
N ASN A 9 34.84 7.62 14.26
CA ASN A 9 35.39 6.88 13.12
C ASN A 9 34.63 5.60 12.69
N SER A 10 33.33 5.43 13.02
CA SER A 10 32.52 4.34 12.43
C SER A 10 31.27 4.88 11.73
N LEU A 11 30.95 4.27 10.59
CA LEU A 11 29.70 4.45 9.84
C LEU A 11 28.44 4.18 10.68
N ASP A 12 28.58 3.58 11.88
CA ASP A 12 27.49 3.36 12.82
C ASP A 12 26.91 4.66 13.39
N TYR A 13 27.66 5.78 13.38
CA TYR A 13 27.17 7.06 13.91
C TYR A 13 26.36 7.89 12.90
N LEU A 14 26.36 7.52 11.61
CA LEU A 14 25.45 8.10 10.61
C LEU A 14 24.06 7.43 10.65
N CYS A 15 23.83 6.43 11.52
CA CYS A 15 22.60 5.65 11.61
C CYS A 15 21.57 6.21 12.61
N SER A 16 21.22 7.50 12.54
CA SER A 16 20.15 8.06 13.39
C SER A 16 18.78 8.18 12.71
N MET A 17 18.65 7.84 11.42
CA MET A 17 17.36 7.81 10.72
C MET A 17 17.08 6.44 10.11
N SER A 18 15.91 5.88 10.40
CA SER A 18 15.57 4.46 10.22
C SER A 18 15.48 3.96 8.78
N HIS A 19 15.71 4.78 7.75
CA HIS A 19 15.40 4.40 6.35
C HIS A 19 16.33 5.04 5.27
N SER A 20 17.60 5.32 5.59
CA SER A 20 18.53 5.99 4.66
C SER A 20 19.48 5.03 3.90
N VAL A 21 19.84 5.41 2.68
CA VAL A 21 20.92 4.84 1.86
C VAL A 21 22.01 5.89 1.63
N TYR A 22 23.27 5.45 1.73
CA TYR A 22 24.45 6.31 1.64
C TYR A 22 25.34 5.88 0.47
N LEU A 23 25.79 6.83 -0.35
CA LEU A 23 26.86 6.60 -1.33
C LEU A 23 28.13 7.35 -0.91
N ILE A 24 29.27 6.65 -0.89
CA ILE A 24 30.51 7.16 -0.30
C ILE A 24 31.68 6.89 -1.24
N ASN A 25 32.53 7.89 -1.51
CA ASN A 25 33.82 7.69 -2.16
C ASN A 25 34.84 7.21 -1.12
N THR A 26 35.46 6.03 -1.32
CA THR A 26 36.32 5.36 -0.33
C THR A 26 37.59 4.76 -0.93
N SER A 27 38.61 4.60 -0.08
CA SER A 27 39.95 4.11 -0.44
C SER A 27 40.05 2.60 -0.59
N SER A 28 39.19 1.83 0.07
CA SER A 28 39.20 0.37 0.02
C SER A 28 37.84 -0.22 0.44
N PRO A 29 37.45 -1.38 -0.14
CA PRO A 29 36.29 -2.16 0.30
C PRO A 29 36.37 -2.69 1.73
N SER A 30 37.59 -2.76 2.29
CA SER A 30 37.87 -3.38 3.60
C SER A 30 38.41 -2.39 4.65
N ALA A 31 38.51 -1.09 4.37
CA ALA A 31 39.06 -0.11 5.30
C ALA A 31 37.97 0.80 5.91
N ILE A 32 37.58 0.50 7.15
CA ILE A 32 36.78 1.37 8.04
C ILE A 32 37.66 2.54 8.58
N ALA A 33 38.53 3.16 7.79
CA ALA A 33 39.40 4.22 8.34
C ALA A 33 39.91 5.28 7.35
N ARG A 34 39.54 6.53 7.69
CA ARG A 34 40.28 7.81 7.60
C ARG A 34 40.16 8.73 6.38
N GLN A 35 39.72 8.27 5.21
CA GLN A 35 39.45 9.20 4.08
C GLN A 35 38.25 8.68 3.32
N HIS A 36 37.09 9.27 3.56
CA HIS A 36 35.87 9.03 2.81
C HIS A 36 35.13 10.34 2.59
N THR A 37 34.44 10.43 1.45
CA THR A 37 33.57 11.58 1.15
C THR A 37 32.17 11.04 0.97
N MET A 38 31.25 11.42 1.87
CA MET A 38 29.83 11.14 1.68
C MET A 38 29.33 11.92 0.47
N MET A 39 28.75 11.22 -0.49
CA MET A 39 28.34 11.79 -1.76
C MET A 39 26.85 12.05 -1.83
N MET A 40 26.03 11.18 -1.24
CA MET A 40 24.59 11.21 -1.36
C MET A 40 23.96 10.56 -0.13
N GLU A 41 22.82 11.10 0.31
CA GLU A 41 21.90 10.50 1.26
C GLU A 41 20.50 10.54 0.66
N TRP A 42 19.80 9.41 0.68
CA TRP A 42 18.42 9.34 0.21
C TRP A 42 17.66 8.24 0.97
N GLY A 43 16.34 8.25 0.87
CA GLY A 43 15.49 7.22 1.49
C GLY A 43 15.45 5.91 0.69
N TYR A 44 14.26 5.33 0.54
CA TYR A 44 14.07 4.09 -0.23
C TYR A 44 14.22 4.26 -1.76
N GLU A 45 14.15 5.49 -2.28
CA GLU A 45 14.19 5.75 -3.73
C GLU A 45 15.62 5.91 -4.23
N MET A 46 16.11 4.97 -5.04
CA MET A 46 17.41 5.10 -5.68
C MET A 46 17.43 6.24 -6.71
N PRO A 47 18.41 7.18 -6.65
CA PRO A 47 18.47 8.32 -7.55
C PRO A 47 18.88 7.89 -8.96
N LEU A 48 17.89 7.56 -9.80
CA LEU A 48 18.09 7.03 -11.15
C LEU A 48 19.00 7.92 -12.02
N LEU A 49 18.93 9.25 -11.83
CA LEU A 49 19.79 10.22 -12.54
C LEU A 49 21.29 10.09 -12.22
N LEU A 50 21.66 9.36 -11.18
CA LEU A 50 23.03 9.16 -10.69
C LEU A 50 23.47 7.70 -10.68
N GLN A 51 22.55 6.77 -10.95
CA GLN A 51 22.83 5.35 -11.11
C GLN A 51 23.94 5.00 -12.13
N PRO A 52 24.21 5.81 -13.18
CA PRO A 52 25.36 5.59 -14.06
C PRO A 52 26.74 5.70 -13.40
N LEU A 53 26.82 6.15 -12.14
CA LEU A 53 28.02 6.03 -11.31
C LEU A 53 28.31 4.56 -10.90
N LEU A 54 27.31 3.70 -10.89
CA LEU A 54 27.34 2.34 -10.34
C LEU A 54 27.34 1.28 -11.46
N ILE A 55 28.37 1.32 -12.32
CA ILE A 55 28.40 0.53 -13.55
C ILE A 55 28.65 -0.98 -13.34
N SER A 56 28.51 -1.77 -14.41
CA SER A 56 28.75 -3.22 -14.39
C SER A 56 30.13 -3.59 -13.80
N GLY A 57 30.16 -4.63 -12.97
CA GLY A 57 31.38 -5.13 -12.31
C GLY A 57 31.50 -4.79 -10.82
N GLY A 58 30.44 -4.26 -10.20
CA GLY A 58 30.39 -4.11 -8.75
C GLY A 58 30.35 -5.45 -8.01
N PHE A 59 30.65 -5.42 -6.72
CA PHE A 59 30.64 -6.60 -5.85
C PHE A 59 30.14 -6.24 -4.45
N ILE A 60 29.76 -7.26 -3.67
CA ILE A 60 29.23 -7.10 -2.31
C ILE A 60 30.29 -7.56 -1.31
N GLU A 61 30.52 -6.74 -0.29
CA GLU A 61 31.32 -7.10 0.89
C GLU A 61 30.66 -6.50 2.13
N ASN A 62 30.39 -7.33 3.16
CA ASN A 62 29.69 -6.93 4.39
C ASN A 62 28.33 -6.21 4.14
N ASN A 63 27.55 -6.70 3.18
CA ASN A 63 26.24 -6.14 2.76
C ASN A 63 26.34 -4.71 2.18
N VAL A 64 27.53 -4.26 1.78
CA VAL A 64 27.77 -2.98 1.10
C VAL A 64 28.15 -3.26 -0.35
N LEU A 65 27.58 -2.50 -1.28
CA LEU A 65 27.88 -2.64 -2.71
C LEU A 65 29.06 -1.72 -3.08
N TYR A 66 30.06 -2.25 -3.76
CA TYR A 66 31.26 -1.52 -4.17
C TYR A 66 31.37 -1.44 -5.69
N TYR A 67 31.75 -0.27 -6.18
CA TYR A 67 31.93 0.02 -7.61
C TYR A 67 33.22 0.81 -7.85
N ASP A 68 33.82 0.68 -9.04
CA ASP A 68 34.99 1.49 -9.44
C ASP A 68 34.58 2.95 -9.67
N ALA A 69 35.17 3.86 -8.89
CA ALA A 69 34.78 5.27 -8.91
C ALA A 69 35.14 5.95 -10.23
N ARG A 70 36.32 5.68 -10.78
CA ARG A 70 36.80 6.33 -12.00
C ARG A 70 35.88 6.00 -13.18
N SER A 71 35.62 4.71 -13.38
CA SER A 71 34.79 4.23 -14.49
C SER A 71 33.35 4.71 -14.34
N GLY A 72 32.83 4.74 -13.11
CA GLY A 72 31.52 5.33 -12.79
C GLY A 72 31.42 6.81 -13.14
N ILE A 73 32.40 7.62 -12.74
CA ILE A 73 32.45 9.06 -13.03
C ILE A 73 32.50 9.30 -14.54
N GLU A 74 33.36 8.57 -15.25
CA GLU A 74 33.48 8.68 -16.71
C GLU A 74 32.16 8.31 -17.40
N ASN A 75 31.48 7.27 -16.91
CA ASN A 75 30.20 6.84 -17.47
C ASN A 75 29.06 7.83 -17.21
N LEU A 76 28.95 8.37 -15.99
CA LEU A 76 27.97 9.42 -15.69
C LEU A 76 28.21 10.67 -16.54
N LYS A 77 29.48 11.07 -16.74
CA LYS A 77 29.81 12.20 -17.61
C LYS A 77 29.37 11.96 -19.06
N LYS A 78 29.56 10.74 -19.58
CA LYS A 78 29.03 10.36 -20.91
C LYS A 78 27.51 10.46 -20.95
N PHE A 79 26.83 9.96 -19.92
CA PHE A 79 25.38 10.01 -19.82
C PHE A 79 24.83 11.43 -19.86
N TYR A 80 25.36 12.33 -19.03
CA TYR A 80 24.91 13.72 -19.01
C TYR A 80 25.23 14.47 -20.31
N ASN A 81 26.33 14.13 -20.99
CA ASN A 81 26.62 14.70 -22.31
C ASN A 81 25.65 14.17 -23.38
N PHE A 82 25.25 12.89 -23.31
CA PHE A 82 24.21 12.31 -24.16
C PHE A 82 22.83 12.98 -23.95
N LEU A 83 22.45 13.21 -22.69
CA LEU A 83 21.23 13.97 -22.37
C LEU A 83 21.31 15.40 -22.91
N ASP A 84 22.47 16.05 -22.80
CA ASP A 84 22.70 17.42 -23.29
C ASP A 84 22.58 17.52 -24.82
N SER A 85 22.97 16.47 -25.55
CA SER A 85 22.87 16.41 -27.02
C SER A 85 21.47 16.12 -27.56
N THR A 86 20.54 15.66 -26.71
CA THR A 86 19.19 15.31 -27.13
C THR A 86 18.28 16.54 -27.13
N THR A 87 17.94 17.06 -28.31
CA THR A 87 17.01 18.19 -28.48
C THR A 87 15.62 17.85 -27.92
N SER A 88 14.95 18.83 -27.28
CA SER A 88 13.60 18.80 -26.69
C SER A 88 13.34 18.05 -25.37
N LEU A 89 14.36 17.45 -24.72
CA LEU A 89 14.16 16.74 -23.44
C LEU A 89 14.24 17.66 -22.20
N ILE A 90 15.10 18.68 -22.24
CA ILE A 90 15.43 19.52 -21.07
C ILE A 90 14.63 20.82 -21.12
N ASN A 91 13.76 21.03 -20.13
CA ASN A 91 12.89 22.20 -20.04
C ASN A 91 13.67 23.49 -19.77
N ASN A 92 14.68 23.43 -18.90
CA ASN A 92 15.52 24.59 -18.55
C ASN A 92 16.99 24.32 -18.85
N LYS A 93 17.40 24.60 -20.09
CA LYS A 93 18.77 24.34 -20.57
C LYS A 93 19.83 25.06 -19.74
N SER A 94 19.59 26.31 -19.34
CA SER A 94 20.54 27.09 -18.55
C SER A 94 20.77 26.49 -17.16
N LEU A 95 19.68 26.08 -16.49
CA LEU A 95 19.76 25.43 -15.18
C LEU A 95 20.44 24.06 -15.30
N PHE A 96 20.07 23.27 -16.32
CA PHE A 96 20.71 21.99 -16.60
C PHE A 96 22.22 22.11 -16.78
N THR A 97 22.69 23.06 -17.62
CA THR A 97 24.13 23.30 -17.81
C THR A 97 24.80 23.66 -16.49
N THR A 98 24.18 24.52 -15.68
CA THR A 98 24.70 24.91 -14.37
C THR A 98 24.83 23.72 -13.41
N CYS A 99 23.78 22.89 -13.30
CA CYS A 99 23.78 21.70 -12.45
C CYS A 99 24.77 20.65 -12.93
N LYS A 100 24.83 20.39 -14.24
CA LYS A 100 25.79 19.48 -14.88
C LYS A 100 27.23 19.89 -14.57
N ASP A 101 27.56 21.18 -14.73
CA ASP A 101 28.91 21.69 -14.47
C ASP A 101 29.28 21.58 -12.98
N LYS A 102 28.34 21.86 -12.07
CA LYS A 102 28.53 21.63 -10.62
C LYS A 102 28.79 20.17 -10.31
N LEU A 103 27.95 19.27 -10.84
CA LEU A 103 28.07 17.83 -10.66
C LEU A 103 29.42 17.32 -11.18
N PHE A 104 29.82 17.73 -12.39
CA PHE A 104 31.11 17.31 -12.97
C PHE A 104 32.28 17.80 -12.14
N LYS A 105 32.26 19.07 -11.72
CA LYS A 105 33.31 19.65 -10.86
C LYS A 105 33.41 18.93 -9.52
N TYR A 106 32.27 18.58 -8.91
CA TYR A 106 32.24 17.81 -7.66
C TYR A 106 32.88 16.45 -7.86
N LEU A 107 32.48 15.72 -8.90
CA LEU A 107 33.00 14.38 -9.20
C LEU A 107 34.50 14.40 -9.56
N ASP A 108 34.99 15.44 -10.22
CA ASP A 108 36.44 15.63 -10.48
C ASP A 108 37.27 15.81 -9.21
N GLY A 109 36.64 16.23 -8.11
CA GLY A 109 37.27 16.35 -6.78
C GLY A 109 37.38 15.03 -6.02
N LEU A 110 36.73 13.96 -6.49
CA LEU A 110 36.73 12.65 -5.83
C LEU A 110 37.98 11.85 -6.24
N ALA A 111 38.88 11.63 -5.29
CA ALA A 111 40.20 11.05 -5.54
C ALA A 111 40.29 9.56 -5.22
N LEU A 112 39.28 8.98 -4.56
CA LEU A 112 39.36 7.62 -4.03
C LEU A 112 38.82 6.59 -5.03
N PRO A 113 39.39 5.37 -5.07
CA PRO A 113 39.14 4.39 -6.12
C PRO A 113 37.75 3.75 -6.13
N TYR A 114 37.00 3.77 -5.01
CA TYR A 114 35.74 3.05 -4.93
C TYR A 114 34.56 3.96 -4.57
N PHE A 115 33.39 3.61 -5.09
CA PHE A 115 32.10 4.01 -4.52
C PHE A 115 31.55 2.87 -3.68
N ALA A 116 31.21 3.15 -2.44
CA ALA A 116 30.59 2.24 -1.49
C ALA A 116 29.15 2.71 -1.23
N MET A 117 28.19 1.87 -1.58
CA MET A 117 26.77 2.11 -1.33
C MET A 117 26.30 1.29 -0.14
N ASN A 118 26.01 1.96 0.98
CA ASN A 118 25.50 1.36 2.19
C ASN A 118 23.99 1.59 2.28
N ALA A 119 23.21 0.54 2.06
CA ALA A 119 21.75 0.55 2.13
C ALA A 119 21.21 -0.25 3.32
N ARG A 120 22.03 -0.53 4.33
CA ARG A 120 21.68 -1.42 5.45
C ARG A 120 20.42 -1.00 6.21
N ASN A 121 20.18 0.31 6.36
CA ASN A 121 18.98 0.82 7.06
C ASN A 121 17.73 0.77 6.17
N ALA A 122 17.90 0.79 4.85
CA ALA A 122 16.82 0.59 3.89
C ALA A 122 16.49 -0.89 3.66
N PHE A 123 17.38 -1.81 4.05
CA PHE A 123 17.17 -3.27 3.93
C PHE A 123 16.21 -3.82 5.01
N ASN A 124 15.04 -3.22 5.16
CA ASN A 124 13.99 -3.64 6.11
C ASN A 124 12.67 -3.97 5.40
N MET A 125 12.71 -4.28 4.10
CA MET A 125 11.50 -4.37 3.28
C MET A 125 10.65 -5.60 3.63
N GLU A 126 11.26 -6.73 4.06
CA GLU A 126 10.61 -8.00 4.45
C GLU A 126 11.56 -8.84 5.36
N GLU A 127 11.18 -10.08 5.75
CA GLU A 127 12.07 -11.05 6.46
C GLU A 127 13.31 -11.49 5.62
N THR A 128 13.49 -10.92 4.43
CA THR A 128 14.61 -11.20 3.51
C THR A 128 15.96 -10.80 4.14
N PRO A 129 16.95 -11.69 4.18
CA PRO A 129 18.30 -11.36 4.66
C PRO A 129 18.96 -10.19 3.91
N HIS A 130 19.72 -9.36 4.63
CA HIS A 130 20.34 -8.14 4.06
C HIS A 130 21.31 -8.41 2.90
N ASP A 131 21.97 -9.57 2.88
CA ASP A 131 22.85 -9.99 1.78
C ASP A 131 22.06 -10.32 0.50
N GLU A 132 20.89 -10.95 0.63
CA GLU A 132 19.97 -11.17 -0.48
C GLU A 132 19.40 -9.86 -1.02
N GLN A 133 19.00 -8.93 -0.13
CA GLN A 133 18.54 -7.60 -0.52
C GLN A 133 19.64 -6.80 -1.26
N ALA A 134 20.88 -6.87 -0.78
CA ALA A 134 22.04 -6.28 -1.46
C ALA A 134 22.27 -6.88 -2.86
N ALA A 135 22.08 -8.20 -3.01
CA ALA A 135 22.21 -8.88 -4.31
C ALA A 135 21.13 -8.45 -5.30
N ILE A 136 19.88 -8.29 -4.86
CA ILE A 136 18.77 -7.78 -5.67
C ILE A 136 19.07 -6.37 -6.17
N TRP A 137 19.46 -5.46 -5.26
CA TRP A 137 19.80 -4.09 -5.63
C TRP A 137 20.96 -4.03 -6.62
N MET A 138 22.00 -4.86 -6.43
CA MET A 138 23.12 -4.94 -7.37
C MET A 138 22.67 -5.40 -8.77
N ALA A 139 21.73 -6.35 -8.84
CA ALA A 139 21.18 -6.85 -10.09
C ALA A 139 20.31 -5.80 -10.81
N ASP A 140 19.45 -5.10 -10.08
CA ASP A 140 18.61 -4.03 -10.63
C ASP A 140 19.44 -2.83 -11.12
N ILE A 141 20.50 -2.49 -10.39
CA ILE A 141 21.48 -1.49 -10.82
C ILE A 141 22.14 -1.90 -12.14
N ALA A 142 22.59 -3.15 -12.23
CA ALA A 142 23.19 -3.65 -13.46
C ALA A 142 22.20 -3.64 -14.63
N TYR A 143 20.93 -3.98 -14.38
CA TYR A 143 19.87 -4.00 -15.38
C TYR A 143 19.58 -2.60 -15.93
N ASN A 144 19.34 -1.61 -15.04
CA ASN A 144 19.09 -0.24 -15.47
C ASN A 144 20.30 0.34 -16.21
N ASN A 145 21.53 0.09 -15.72
CA ASN A 145 22.73 0.57 -16.39
C ASN A 145 22.94 -0.06 -17.77
N ALA A 146 22.49 -1.29 -18.00
CA ALA A 146 22.50 -1.88 -19.34
C ALA A 146 21.57 -1.12 -20.30
N ILE A 147 20.38 -0.73 -19.85
CA ILE A 147 19.43 0.09 -20.63
C ILE A 147 20.00 1.48 -20.89
N ILE A 148 20.55 2.14 -19.86
CA ILE A 148 21.15 3.47 -19.98
C ILE A 148 22.35 3.45 -20.93
N THR A 149 23.21 2.44 -20.82
CA THR A 149 24.35 2.26 -21.73
C THR A 149 23.87 2.05 -23.17
N SER A 150 22.85 1.21 -23.37
CA SER A 150 22.25 1.01 -24.70
C SER A 150 21.66 2.31 -25.27
N ALA A 151 21.00 3.14 -24.46
CA ALA A 151 20.51 4.45 -24.87
C ALA A 151 21.64 5.37 -25.34
N MET A 152 22.75 5.42 -24.59
CA MET A 152 23.94 6.19 -24.96
C MET A 152 24.59 5.67 -26.25
N ASP A 153 24.81 4.36 -26.35
CA ASP A 153 25.50 3.73 -27.48
C ASP A 153 24.73 3.86 -28.80
N ASN A 154 23.40 3.80 -28.73
CA ASN A 154 22.52 3.97 -29.88
C ASN A 154 22.10 5.43 -30.13
N ASN A 155 22.49 6.34 -29.24
CA ASN A 155 22.04 7.73 -29.22
C ASN A 155 20.50 7.85 -29.32
N ASP A 156 19.79 7.00 -28.57
CA ASP A 156 18.34 6.85 -28.61
C ASP A 156 17.73 7.01 -27.21
N ILE A 157 17.14 8.17 -26.97
CA ILE A 157 16.52 8.51 -25.68
C ILE A 157 15.25 7.70 -25.40
N SER A 158 14.58 7.17 -26.43
CA SER A 158 13.35 6.39 -26.26
C SER A 158 13.59 5.06 -25.53
N LEU A 159 14.84 4.60 -25.51
CA LEU A 159 15.27 3.43 -24.73
C LEU A 159 15.21 3.68 -23.22
N LEU A 160 15.24 4.93 -22.76
CA LEU A 160 15.00 5.31 -21.36
C LEU A 160 13.51 5.37 -21.01
N ALA A 161 12.67 4.54 -21.64
CA ALA A 161 11.26 4.42 -21.28
C ALA A 161 11.14 4.04 -19.79
N TYR A 162 10.49 4.90 -19.01
CA TYR A 162 10.53 4.84 -17.55
C TYR A 162 10.00 3.52 -16.97
N ASN A 163 8.95 2.99 -17.60
CA ASN A 163 8.35 1.70 -17.26
C ASN A 163 9.25 0.46 -17.55
N LYS A 164 10.37 0.64 -18.26
CA LYS A 164 11.35 -0.42 -18.50
C LYS A 164 12.45 -0.46 -17.44
N LEU A 165 12.53 0.54 -16.56
CA LEU A 165 13.55 0.62 -15.52
C LEU A 165 13.04 -0.01 -14.22
N LYS A 166 13.94 -0.58 -13.42
CA LYS A 166 13.67 -1.24 -12.14
C LYS A 166 13.90 -0.28 -10.97
N HIS A 167 13.12 -0.46 -9.91
CA HIS A 167 13.22 0.32 -8.66
C HIS A 167 13.25 1.84 -8.89
N VAL A 168 12.34 2.32 -9.75
CA VAL A 168 12.13 3.74 -10.03
C VAL A 168 10.95 4.27 -9.24
N SER A 169 10.93 5.56 -8.92
CA SER A 169 9.82 6.15 -8.16
C SER A 169 8.52 6.16 -8.94
N MET A 170 7.45 5.78 -8.24
CA MET A 170 6.07 5.83 -8.74
C MET A 170 5.55 7.26 -8.91
N ALA A 171 6.25 8.28 -8.41
CA ALA A 171 5.85 9.67 -8.54
C ALA A 171 5.98 10.22 -9.97
N PHE A 172 6.68 9.51 -10.87
CA PHE A 172 6.93 9.94 -12.23
C PHE A 172 6.41 8.92 -13.25
N HIS A 173 5.91 9.41 -14.38
CA HIS A 173 5.33 8.61 -15.46
C HIS A 173 6.25 8.53 -16.68
N SER A 174 7.29 9.37 -16.75
CA SER A 174 8.28 9.36 -17.83
C SER A 174 9.67 9.79 -17.35
N PHE A 175 10.71 9.39 -18.08
CA PHE A 175 12.09 9.82 -17.79
C PHE A 175 12.25 11.34 -17.95
N ALA A 176 11.50 11.96 -18.87
CA ALA A 176 11.51 13.41 -19.05
C ALA A 176 10.93 14.14 -17.83
N GLU A 177 9.90 13.59 -17.20
CA GLU A 177 9.29 14.14 -15.98
C GLU A 177 10.26 14.05 -14.81
N LEU A 178 10.84 12.88 -14.56
CA LEU A 178 11.91 12.67 -13.57
C LEU A 178 13.06 13.67 -13.78
N LEU A 179 13.58 13.75 -15.02
CA LEU A 179 14.73 14.58 -15.35
C LEU A 179 14.48 16.06 -15.05
N ASN A 180 13.25 16.53 -15.28
CA ASN A 180 12.88 17.94 -15.12
C ASN A 180 12.21 18.25 -13.78
N TYR A 181 12.18 17.30 -12.83
CA TYR A 181 11.64 17.54 -11.50
C TYR A 181 12.51 18.56 -10.74
N GLY A 182 11.86 19.62 -10.25
CA GLY A 182 12.54 20.82 -9.76
C GLY A 182 13.49 20.57 -8.59
N GLU A 183 13.08 19.75 -7.63
CA GLU A 183 13.86 19.44 -6.43
C GLU A 183 15.10 18.58 -6.71
N TYR A 184 15.12 17.86 -7.83
CA TYR A 184 16.26 17.01 -8.16
C TYR A 184 17.42 17.79 -8.76
N TYR A 185 17.18 19.02 -9.22
CA TYR A 185 18.18 19.87 -9.86
C TYR A 185 19.03 19.11 -10.88
N TYR A 186 18.39 18.27 -11.71
CA TYR A 186 19.06 17.39 -12.67
C TYR A 186 20.12 16.47 -12.03
N GLY A 187 19.77 15.83 -10.92
CA GLY A 187 20.66 14.97 -10.13
C GLY A 187 21.51 15.72 -9.09
N TRP A 188 21.81 17.01 -9.30
CA TRP A 188 22.61 17.79 -8.34
C TRP A 188 21.98 17.88 -6.95
N GLY A 189 20.64 17.83 -6.86
CA GLY A 189 19.90 17.90 -5.59
C GLY A 189 20.17 16.73 -4.64
N HIS A 190 20.62 15.58 -5.17
CA HIS A 190 20.95 14.40 -4.36
C HIS A 190 22.39 14.40 -3.86
N ILE A 191 23.24 15.29 -4.37
CA ILE A 191 24.61 15.40 -3.86
C ILE A 191 24.50 15.93 -2.44
N TYR A 192 24.91 15.10 -1.48
CA TYR A 192 25.00 15.45 -0.08
C TYR A 192 25.92 16.66 0.03
N GLN A 193 25.30 17.80 0.30
CA GLN A 193 25.98 18.96 0.80
C GLN A 193 25.76 18.87 2.29
N GLU A 194 26.84 18.69 3.05
CA GLU A 194 26.78 18.89 4.50
C GLU A 194 26.14 20.26 4.70
N PRO A 195 24.91 20.34 5.23
CA PRO A 195 24.29 21.64 5.40
C PRO A 195 25.24 22.45 6.27
N GLU A 196 25.36 23.75 6.00
CA GLU A 196 26.06 24.66 6.89
C GLU A 196 25.32 24.62 8.24
N ARG A 197 25.66 23.67 9.12
CA ARG A 197 25.00 23.49 10.40
C ARG A 197 25.54 24.52 11.36
N GLU A 198 24.63 25.06 12.16
CA GLU A 198 24.97 25.85 13.32
C GLU A 198 25.78 24.99 14.29
N GLU A 199 26.82 25.58 14.86
CA GLU A 199 27.66 24.93 15.85
C GLU A 199 27.12 25.29 17.24
N ILE A 200 26.63 24.29 17.98
CA ILE A 200 26.47 24.38 19.43
C ILE A 200 27.88 24.45 20.01
N TYR A 201 28.25 25.59 20.57
CA TYR A 201 29.63 25.85 21.01
C TYR A 201 29.68 26.21 22.49
N ASN A 202 30.78 25.83 23.14
CA ASN A 202 31.04 26.18 24.52
C ASN A 202 32.13 27.26 24.61
N GLU A 203 31.83 28.33 25.33
CA GLU A 203 32.81 29.37 25.67
C GLU A 203 32.76 29.63 27.17
N HIS A 204 33.93 29.55 27.82
CA HIS A 204 34.06 29.76 29.27
C HIS A 204 33.14 28.90 30.15
N GLY A 205 32.74 27.72 29.69
CA GLY A 205 31.87 26.79 30.43
C GLY A 205 30.37 27.00 30.21
N LEU A 206 29.98 27.91 29.32
CA LEU A 206 28.58 28.11 28.91
C LEU A 206 28.40 27.76 27.44
N TRP A 207 27.23 27.27 27.09
CA TRP A 207 26.85 26.87 25.74
C TRP A 207 26.01 27.94 25.03
N GLY A 208 26.27 28.11 23.74
CA GLY A 208 25.55 28.99 22.81
C GLY A 208 25.48 28.40 21.41
N LEU A 209 25.00 29.19 20.44
CA LEU A 209 24.81 28.79 19.05
C LEU A 209 25.43 29.80 18.09
N LYS A 210 26.11 29.34 17.05
CA LYS A 210 26.66 30.20 15.99
C LYS A 210 26.51 29.52 14.63
N THR A 211 26.49 30.29 13.55
CA THR A 211 26.48 29.74 12.19
C THR A 211 27.79 29.01 11.89
N SER A 212 27.80 28.20 10.82
CA SER A 212 29.00 27.57 10.25
C SER A 212 30.15 28.56 9.94
N LYS A 213 29.82 29.83 9.73
CA LYS A 213 30.76 30.94 9.44
C LYS A 213 31.25 31.66 10.71
N GLY A 214 30.79 31.21 11.88
CA GLY A 214 31.16 31.77 13.18
C GLY A 214 30.36 33.00 13.60
N GLU A 215 29.25 33.32 12.91
CA GLU A 215 28.35 34.39 13.34
C GLU A 215 27.52 33.93 14.54
N ILE A 216 27.57 34.67 15.64
CA ILE A 216 26.88 34.29 16.87
C ILE A 216 25.37 34.49 16.68
N LEU A 217 24.62 33.38 16.70
CA LEU A 217 23.15 33.37 16.69
C LEU A 217 22.59 33.53 18.10
N LEU A 218 23.20 32.80 19.05
CA LEU A 218 22.86 32.84 20.47
C LEU A 218 24.15 32.88 21.29
N PRO A 219 24.44 33.97 22.01
CA PRO A 219 25.62 34.05 22.86
C PRO A 219 25.61 32.95 23.94
N PRO A 220 26.80 32.49 24.41
CA PRO A 220 26.89 31.42 25.37
C PRO A 220 26.27 31.83 26.71
N GLN A 221 25.25 31.09 27.14
CA GLN A 221 24.48 31.46 28.32
C GLN A 221 23.78 30.30 29.05
N PHE A 222 23.89 29.08 28.53
CA PHE A 222 23.29 27.87 29.10
C PHE A 222 24.36 26.96 29.71
N ASP A 223 24.00 26.24 30.77
CA ASP A 223 24.87 25.25 31.41
C ASP A 223 24.95 23.96 30.59
N GLU A 224 23.86 23.59 29.90
CA GLU A 224 23.79 22.49 28.93
C GLU A 224 22.95 22.91 27.72
N PHE A 225 23.26 22.35 26.55
CA PHE A 225 22.55 22.58 25.29
C PHE A 225 22.48 21.25 24.55
N TYR A 226 21.29 20.66 24.45
CA TYR A 226 21.08 19.36 23.84
C TYR A 226 20.95 19.48 22.32
N GLU A 227 21.01 18.36 21.60
CA GLU A 227 20.87 18.36 20.15
C GLU A 227 19.47 18.83 19.72
N PHE A 228 19.37 19.35 18.49
CA PHE A 228 18.09 19.74 17.92
C PHE A 228 17.27 18.49 17.57
N GLY A 229 16.02 18.46 18.02
CA GLY A 229 15.03 17.49 17.54
C GLY A 229 14.52 17.82 16.13
N GLU A 230 13.59 17.00 15.64
CA GLU A 230 13.02 17.08 14.28
C GLU A 230 12.38 18.44 13.96
N GLN A 231 11.86 19.16 14.96
CA GLN A 231 11.22 20.47 14.80
C GLN A 231 12.20 21.65 14.88
N ASP A 232 13.51 21.40 14.73
CA ASP A 232 14.56 22.41 14.85
C ASP A 232 14.58 23.13 16.22
N ILE A 233 14.12 22.44 17.25
CA ILE A 233 14.11 22.91 18.63
C ILE A 233 14.98 21.99 19.48
N ALA A 234 15.86 22.60 20.27
CA ALA A 234 16.73 21.93 21.24
C ALA A 234 16.27 22.22 22.66
N VAL A 235 16.37 21.21 23.54
CA VAL A 235 16.30 21.42 24.98
C VAL A 235 17.57 22.15 25.44
N VAL A 236 17.42 23.11 26.34
CA VAL A 236 18.55 23.83 26.95
C VAL A 236 18.39 23.89 28.46
N MET A 237 19.49 23.92 29.21
CA MET A 237 19.47 23.99 30.66
C MET A 237 20.21 25.22 31.18
N LYS A 238 19.64 25.92 32.16
CA LYS A 238 20.31 26.98 32.92
C LYS A 238 19.85 26.96 34.36
N ALA A 239 20.79 26.99 35.30
CA ALA A 239 20.56 26.96 36.73
C ALA A 239 19.61 25.81 37.16
N GLN A 240 19.84 24.60 36.62
CA GLN A 240 19.01 23.40 36.87
C GLN A 240 17.54 23.54 36.43
N LYS A 241 17.27 24.45 35.48
CA LYS A 241 15.99 24.60 34.82
C LYS A 241 16.12 24.35 33.34
N TYR A 242 15.09 23.81 32.74
CA TYR A 242 15.04 23.44 31.33
C TYR A 242 14.13 24.39 30.55
N GLY A 243 14.53 24.68 29.32
CA GLY A 243 13.81 25.50 28.35
C GLY A 243 14.09 24.99 26.94
N TYR A 244 13.68 25.76 25.94
CA TYR A 244 13.75 25.37 24.53
C TYR A 244 14.28 26.51 23.68
N VAL A 245 15.20 26.18 22.77
CA VAL A 245 15.80 27.11 21.81
C VAL A 245 15.57 26.58 20.40
N HIS A 246 15.08 27.44 19.50
CA HIS A 246 14.98 27.12 18.09
C HIS A 246 16.32 27.32 17.38
N ARG A 247 16.56 26.62 16.26
CA ARG A 247 17.82 26.64 15.49
C ARG A 247 18.23 28.03 15.01
N SER A 248 17.29 28.97 14.88
CA SER A 248 17.58 30.39 14.61
C SER A 248 18.37 31.10 15.73
N GLY A 249 18.44 30.50 16.92
CA GLY A 249 18.95 31.11 18.14
C GLY A 249 17.85 31.74 19.03
N ASP A 250 16.59 31.70 18.59
CA ASP A 250 15.48 32.22 19.38
C ASP A 250 15.18 31.32 20.59
N ILE A 251 15.10 31.94 21.77
CA ILE A 251 14.64 31.25 22.98
C ILE A 251 13.12 31.17 22.93
N ILE A 252 12.58 30.00 22.61
CA ILE A 252 11.13 29.75 22.51
C ILE A 252 10.52 29.67 23.91
N VAL A 253 11.18 28.92 24.80
CA VAL A 253 10.77 28.78 26.18
C VAL A 253 11.98 29.06 27.06
N PRO A 254 11.96 30.09 27.91
CA PRO A 254 13.06 30.33 28.82
C PRO A 254 13.25 29.15 29.79
N PRO A 255 14.46 28.89 30.31
CA PRO A 255 14.68 27.86 31.31
C PRO A 255 13.84 28.10 32.59
N GLU A 256 12.73 27.37 32.71
CA GLU A 256 11.79 27.50 33.83
C GLU A 256 11.23 26.16 34.33
N TRP A 257 11.37 25.10 33.53
CA TRP A 257 10.88 23.75 33.85
C TRP A 257 11.88 22.98 34.71
N ASP A 258 11.40 22.11 35.59
CA ASP A 258 12.28 21.22 36.37
C ASP A 258 12.89 20.12 35.50
N ASN A 259 12.18 19.72 34.45
CA ASN A 259 12.63 18.79 33.42
C ASN A 259 11.85 19.04 32.13
N ALA A 260 12.42 18.67 30.98
CA ALA A 260 11.86 18.88 29.66
C ALA A 260 12.30 17.75 28.73
N TYR A 261 11.35 17.20 27.96
CA TYR A 261 11.59 16.17 26.95
C TYR A 261 11.55 16.80 25.55
N ASP A 262 12.08 16.10 24.55
CA ASP A 262 12.01 16.54 23.15
C ASP A 262 10.56 16.62 22.66
N PHE A 263 10.33 17.46 21.64
CA PHE A 263 9.06 17.50 20.94
C PHE A 263 8.89 16.23 20.09
N ASP A 264 7.69 15.67 20.10
CA ASP A 264 7.36 14.48 19.32
C ASP A 264 6.69 14.84 17.98
N TYR A 265 6.40 13.84 17.14
CA TYR A 265 5.74 14.03 15.83
C TYR A 265 4.33 14.64 15.89
N SER A 266 3.75 14.82 17.07
CA SER A 266 2.50 15.56 17.27
C SER A 266 2.72 16.99 17.74
N ASP A 267 3.94 17.50 17.65
CA ASP A 267 4.31 18.88 17.99
C ASP A 267 4.10 19.23 19.47
N LEU A 268 4.16 18.20 20.34
CA LEU A 268 4.00 18.32 21.79
C LEU A 268 5.25 17.81 22.52
N ALA A 269 5.56 18.44 23.65
CA ALA A 269 6.62 18.00 24.55
C ALA A 269 6.09 17.80 25.97
N ILE A 270 6.61 16.77 26.65
CA ILE A 270 6.38 16.54 28.07
C ILE A 270 7.30 17.48 28.86
N VAL A 271 6.75 18.21 29.83
CA VAL A 271 7.49 19.08 30.74
C VAL A 271 7.16 18.78 32.19
N GLN A 272 8.09 19.06 33.10
CA GLN A 272 7.92 18.77 34.52
C GLN A 272 8.00 20.04 35.38
N ARG A 273 7.10 20.14 36.37
CA ARG A 273 7.11 21.19 37.39
C ARG A 273 6.66 20.62 38.74
N ASN A 274 7.44 20.87 39.79
CA ASN A 274 7.26 20.34 41.13
C ASN A 274 7.07 18.81 41.18
N GLY A 275 7.79 18.08 40.32
CA GLY A 275 7.70 16.63 40.20
C GLY A 275 6.52 16.10 39.38
N LEU A 276 5.62 16.97 38.92
CA LEU A 276 4.45 16.60 38.11
C LEU A 276 4.66 16.93 36.64
N LEU A 277 4.13 16.08 35.77
CA LEU A 277 4.26 16.15 34.32
C LEU A 277 3.06 16.89 33.71
N GLY A 278 3.32 17.63 32.62
CA GLY A 278 2.35 18.33 31.77
C GLY A 278 2.80 18.32 30.31
N LEU A 279 2.06 19.02 29.45
CA LEU A 279 2.33 19.11 28.01
C LEU A 279 2.40 20.57 27.56
N ILE A 280 3.32 20.86 26.65
CA ILE A 280 3.40 22.13 25.93
C ILE A 280 3.40 21.91 24.41
N ASP A 281 2.99 22.92 23.65
CA ASP A 281 3.15 22.97 22.19
C ASP A 281 4.46 23.67 21.76
N LEU A 282 4.74 23.68 20.45
CA LEU A 282 5.94 24.30 19.87
C LEU A 282 6.12 25.79 20.19
N SER A 283 5.07 26.49 20.63
CA SER A 283 5.16 27.89 21.06
C SER A 283 5.42 28.04 22.56
N GLY A 284 5.51 26.93 23.29
CA GLY A 284 5.64 26.89 24.74
C GLY A 284 4.31 27.06 25.48
N ARG A 285 3.16 27.06 24.79
CA ARG A 285 1.87 27.15 25.47
C ARG A 285 1.56 25.84 26.17
N ILE A 286 1.11 25.93 27.42
CA ILE A 286 0.67 24.78 28.21
C ILE A 286 -0.61 24.23 27.59
N VAL A 287 -0.52 23.02 27.04
CA VAL A 287 -1.64 22.22 26.53
C VAL A 287 -2.27 21.41 27.67
N ALA A 288 -1.43 20.86 28.55
CA ALA A 288 -1.86 20.17 29.76
C ALA A 288 -1.07 20.68 30.97
N GLU A 289 -1.78 21.16 31.99
CA GLU A 289 -1.15 21.63 33.23
C GLU A 289 -0.29 20.52 33.88
N PRO A 290 0.85 20.85 34.52
CA PRO A 290 1.69 19.88 35.21
C PRO A 290 1.02 19.32 36.47
N VAL A 291 0.11 18.36 36.29
CA VAL A 291 -0.72 17.77 37.36
C VAL A 291 -0.68 16.24 37.35
N TYR A 292 0.14 15.62 36.50
CA TYR A 292 0.18 14.17 36.30
C TYR A 292 1.41 13.56 36.98
N GLU A 293 1.20 12.47 37.69
CA GLU A 293 2.28 11.69 38.33
C GLU A 293 3.01 10.81 37.30
N ALA A 294 2.30 10.38 36.26
CA ALA A 294 2.84 9.69 35.10
C ALA A 294 2.10 10.14 33.84
N LEU A 295 2.81 10.24 32.72
CA LEU A 295 2.26 10.63 31.43
C LEU A 295 3.06 9.94 30.32
N ASN A 296 2.44 8.94 29.67
CA ASN A 296 3.10 8.13 28.65
C ASN A 296 2.29 8.15 27.37
N LYS A 297 2.93 8.51 26.26
CA LYS A 297 2.32 8.45 24.93
C LYS A 297 2.13 7.00 24.49
N PHE A 298 1.04 6.73 23.78
CA PHE A 298 0.80 5.46 23.09
C PHE A 298 0.02 5.70 21.81
N GLY A 299 0.03 4.70 20.93
CA GLY A 299 -0.77 4.72 19.71
C GLY A 299 -0.23 5.64 18.61
N TYR A 300 -0.80 5.50 17.41
CA TYR A 300 -0.47 6.35 16.27
C TYR A 300 -1.16 7.73 16.34
N HIS A 301 -2.26 7.82 17.09
CA HIS A 301 -3.06 9.04 17.25
C HIS A 301 -2.56 9.99 18.35
N GLY A 302 -1.41 9.68 18.97
CA GLY A 302 -0.79 10.53 19.99
C GLY A 302 -1.61 10.70 21.26
N HIS A 303 -2.17 9.61 21.76
CA HIS A 303 -2.90 9.60 23.03
C HIS A 303 -1.93 9.37 24.20
N TYR A 304 -2.36 9.72 25.41
CA TYR A 304 -1.55 9.59 26.62
C TYR A 304 -2.27 8.78 27.69
N ILE A 305 -1.61 7.73 28.17
CA ILE A 305 -1.98 7.06 29.43
C ILE A 305 -1.40 7.92 30.56
N ALA A 306 -2.28 8.42 31.42
CA ALA A 306 -1.94 9.38 32.46
C ALA A 306 -2.34 8.85 33.85
N ASN A 307 -1.52 9.13 34.85
CA ASN A 307 -1.86 8.93 36.25
C ASN A 307 -2.04 10.27 36.96
N LYS A 308 -3.13 10.42 37.70
CA LYS A 308 -3.46 11.61 38.47
C LYS A 308 -4.09 11.22 39.80
N ASN A 309 -3.48 11.63 40.91
CA ASN A 309 -3.94 11.31 42.27
C ASN A 309 -4.10 9.79 42.48
N GLY A 310 -3.14 9.01 41.99
CA GLY A 310 -3.14 7.55 42.08
C GLY A 310 -4.13 6.80 41.17
N ASN A 311 -4.96 7.48 40.37
CA ASN A 311 -5.88 6.86 39.42
C ASN A 311 -5.38 7.06 37.98
N TRP A 312 -5.60 6.04 37.14
CA TRP A 312 -5.25 6.05 35.73
C TRP A 312 -6.43 6.47 34.84
N GLY A 313 -6.13 7.19 33.77
CA GLY A 313 -7.04 7.63 32.72
C GLY A 313 -6.32 7.82 31.39
N ILE A 314 -7.06 8.21 30.36
CA ILE A 314 -6.52 8.47 29.00
C ILE A 314 -6.86 9.87 28.55
N LEU A 315 -5.87 10.55 27.98
CA LEU A 315 -5.98 11.86 27.36
C LEU A 315 -5.78 11.77 25.85
N ALA A 316 -6.53 12.58 25.10
CA ALA A 316 -6.24 12.88 23.71
C ALA A 316 -5.00 13.78 23.58
N GLY A 317 -4.49 13.96 22.36
CA GLY A 317 -3.37 14.87 22.09
C GLY A 317 -3.63 16.33 22.46
N ASP A 318 -4.89 16.77 22.44
CA ASP A 318 -5.31 18.10 22.92
C ASP A 318 -5.59 18.15 24.44
N ALA A 319 -5.15 17.14 25.18
CA ALA A 319 -5.34 16.95 26.62
C ALA A 319 -6.80 16.77 27.08
N LYS A 320 -7.77 16.56 26.17
CA LYS A 320 -9.13 16.18 26.57
C LYS A 320 -9.14 14.78 27.17
N VAL A 321 -9.92 14.58 28.23
CA VAL A 321 -10.11 13.28 28.86
C VAL A 321 -10.96 12.39 27.95
N ILE A 322 -10.38 11.27 27.51
CA ILE A 322 -11.07 10.20 26.77
C ILE A 322 -11.59 9.15 27.76
N ILE A 323 -10.73 8.69 28.67
CA ILE A 323 -11.07 7.74 29.74
C ILE A 323 -10.85 8.43 31.08
N ASN A 324 -11.88 8.40 31.92
CA ASN A 324 -11.89 9.06 33.22
C ASN A 324 -10.82 8.48 34.16
N PHE A 325 -10.24 9.35 35.00
CA PHE A 325 -9.25 8.98 36.03
C PHE A 325 -9.91 8.24 37.21
N LYS A 326 -10.36 7.00 36.96
CA LYS A 326 -11.03 6.14 37.96
C LYS A 326 -10.40 4.75 38.07
N TYR A 327 -9.46 4.39 37.20
CA TYR A 327 -8.92 3.05 37.09
C TYR A 327 -7.69 2.85 37.96
N ASP A 328 -7.54 1.64 38.49
CA ASP A 328 -6.39 1.29 39.35
C ASP A 328 -5.15 1.05 38.49
N LYS A 329 -5.35 0.64 37.23
CA LYS A 329 -4.30 0.43 36.22
C LYS A 329 -4.87 0.56 34.81
N ILE A 330 -4.09 1.11 33.89
CA ILE A 330 -4.33 1.04 32.44
C ILE A 330 -3.05 0.57 31.77
N GLU A 331 -3.13 -0.46 30.93
CA GLU A 331 -1.98 -0.99 30.19
C GLU A 331 -2.29 -1.12 28.71
N LEU A 332 -1.31 -0.80 27.87
CA LEU A 332 -1.38 -1.05 26.45
C LEU A 332 -1.48 -2.56 26.20
N LEU A 333 -2.41 -3.00 25.36
CA LEU A 333 -2.58 -4.40 24.98
C LEU A 333 -1.98 -4.66 23.59
N HIS A 334 -2.46 -3.91 22.59
CA HIS A 334 -2.07 -4.04 21.19
C HIS A 334 -2.38 -2.72 20.45
N GLU A 335 -1.39 -2.09 19.82
CA GLU A 335 -1.54 -0.83 19.07
C GLU A 335 -2.27 0.26 19.86
N ASP A 336 -3.57 0.46 19.62
CA ASP A 336 -4.44 1.45 20.28
C ASP A 336 -5.42 0.82 21.29
N VAL A 337 -5.36 -0.50 21.49
CA VAL A 337 -6.21 -1.24 22.44
C VAL A 337 -5.56 -1.26 23.80
N VAL A 338 -6.30 -0.86 24.83
CA VAL A 338 -5.86 -0.83 26.23
C VAL A 338 -6.70 -1.76 27.10
N MET A 339 -6.08 -2.29 28.16
CA MET A 339 -6.77 -2.95 29.26
C MET A 339 -7.02 -1.97 30.38
N LEU A 340 -8.25 -1.94 30.89
CA LEU A 340 -8.69 -1.12 32.00
C LEU A 340 -8.90 -2.01 33.21
N GLN A 341 -8.19 -1.76 34.31
CA GLN A 341 -8.35 -2.53 35.55
C GLN A 341 -9.06 -1.69 36.62
N LYS A 342 -10.15 -2.23 37.19
CA LYS A 342 -10.84 -1.67 38.34
C LYS A 342 -11.32 -2.73 39.31
N ASP A 343 -11.03 -2.53 40.60
CA ASP A 343 -11.45 -3.42 41.70
C ASP A 343 -11.05 -4.89 41.47
N GLY A 344 -9.91 -5.10 40.81
CA GLY A 344 -9.36 -6.41 40.47
C GLY A 344 -9.94 -7.06 39.20
N LEU A 345 -10.87 -6.41 38.50
CA LEU A 345 -11.44 -6.87 37.23
C LEU A 345 -10.89 -6.07 36.05
N TYR A 346 -10.86 -6.70 34.87
CA TYR A 346 -10.35 -6.15 33.62
C TYR A 346 -11.47 -5.93 32.59
N SER A 347 -11.36 -4.88 31.80
CA SER A 347 -12.26 -4.58 30.67
C SER A 347 -11.51 -3.85 29.55
N LEU A 348 -12.11 -3.76 28.36
CA LEU A 348 -11.56 -3.03 27.22
C LEU A 348 -12.21 -1.65 26.99
N THR A 349 -13.37 -1.39 27.59
CA THR A 349 -14.13 -0.14 27.43
C THR A 349 -14.71 0.33 28.77
N GLU A 350 -15.04 1.62 28.88
CA GLU A 350 -15.78 2.12 30.04
C GLU A 350 -17.12 1.39 30.15
N ASP A 351 -17.38 0.81 31.33
CA ASP A 351 -18.59 0.05 31.66
C ASP A 351 -18.83 -1.19 30.77
N GLY A 352 -17.78 -1.65 30.08
CA GLY A 352 -17.79 -2.85 29.26
C GLY A 352 -17.83 -4.15 30.08
N GLU A 353 -17.88 -5.26 29.34
CA GLU A 353 -17.81 -6.61 29.91
C GLU A 353 -16.57 -6.78 30.79
N GLN A 354 -16.74 -7.45 31.93
CA GLN A 354 -15.71 -7.58 32.96
C GLN A 354 -15.15 -8.99 32.97
N PHE A 355 -13.82 -9.08 33.03
CA PHE A 355 -13.04 -10.30 33.02
C PHE A 355 -12.19 -10.39 34.28
N GLU A 356 -11.94 -11.62 34.72
CA GLU A 356 -11.01 -11.88 35.84
C GLU A 356 -9.56 -11.59 35.44
N LEU A 357 -9.26 -11.78 34.16
CA LEU A 357 -7.93 -11.60 33.60
C LEU A 357 -8.01 -11.40 32.09
N ILE A 358 -7.17 -10.51 31.58
CA ILE A 358 -6.86 -10.39 30.15
C ILE A 358 -5.34 -10.54 30.01
N VAL A 359 -4.88 -11.42 29.11
CA VAL A 359 -3.46 -11.69 28.86
C VAL A 359 -3.15 -11.56 27.38
N ARG A 360 -2.00 -10.98 27.03
CA ARG A 360 -1.49 -10.98 25.67
C ARG A 360 -1.28 -12.41 25.16
N LYS A 361 -1.50 -12.62 23.86
CA LYS A 361 -1.27 -13.92 23.20
C LYS A 361 -0.28 -13.82 22.03
N SER A 362 0.06 -14.98 21.46
CA SER A 362 0.89 -15.13 20.25
C SER A 362 0.25 -14.52 18.99
N PRO A 363 1.01 -13.84 18.11
CA PRO A 363 0.49 -12.89 17.11
C PRO A 363 -0.13 -13.49 15.83
N HIS A 364 -0.59 -14.74 15.83
CA HIS A 364 -1.07 -15.36 14.57
C HIS A 364 -2.59 -15.32 14.36
N GLN A 365 -3.41 -15.10 15.40
CA GLN A 365 -4.88 -15.08 15.29
C GLN A 365 -5.52 -14.30 16.44
N GLY A 366 -5.40 -12.98 16.46
CA GLY A 366 -5.80 -12.13 17.59
C GLY A 366 -4.66 -11.85 18.57
N PHE A 367 -4.90 -11.02 19.57
CA PHE A 367 -3.83 -10.43 20.39
C PHE A 367 -3.99 -10.65 21.90
N ALA A 368 -5.13 -11.17 22.37
CA ALA A 368 -5.28 -11.53 23.78
C ALA A 368 -6.27 -12.68 24.07
N TRP A 369 -6.10 -13.30 25.23
CA TRP A 369 -7.09 -14.16 25.87
C TRP A 369 -7.74 -13.44 27.04
N ALA A 370 -9.06 -13.58 27.17
CA ALA A 370 -9.85 -13.06 28.28
C ALA A 370 -10.55 -14.19 29.03
N PHE A 371 -10.58 -14.11 30.37
CA PHE A 371 -11.10 -15.18 31.23
C PHE A 371 -12.31 -14.72 32.05
N LYS A 372 -13.36 -15.55 32.05
CA LYS A 372 -14.55 -15.37 32.89
C LYS A 372 -15.00 -16.73 33.44
N GLY A 373 -14.65 -17.04 34.68
CA GLY A 373 -14.82 -18.38 35.25
C GLY A 373 -14.08 -19.46 34.46
N LYS A 374 -14.82 -20.48 33.98
CA LYS A 374 -14.29 -21.57 33.14
C LYS A 374 -14.15 -21.19 31.66
N ASP A 375 -14.69 -20.04 31.28
CA ASP A 375 -14.80 -19.62 29.89
C ASP A 375 -13.58 -18.80 29.47
N VAL A 376 -13.13 -19.05 28.24
CA VAL A 376 -12.01 -18.34 27.61
C VAL A 376 -12.51 -17.69 26.33
N TYR A 377 -12.12 -16.43 26.15
CA TYR A 377 -12.48 -15.60 25.02
C TYR A 377 -11.22 -15.18 24.26
N LEU A 378 -11.30 -15.18 22.95
CA LEU A 378 -10.33 -14.57 22.07
C LEU A 378 -10.66 -13.07 21.93
N ILE A 379 -9.64 -12.23 21.98
CA ILE A 379 -9.72 -10.84 21.58
C ILE A 379 -8.86 -10.66 20.33
N ASP A 380 -9.48 -10.19 19.26
CA ASP A 380 -8.86 -9.92 17.97
C ASP A 380 -9.36 -8.60 17.37
N LYS A 381 -8.98 -8.32 16.12
CA LYS A 381 -9.36 -7.10 15.41
C LYS A 381 -10.87 -6.97 15.13
N TYR A 382 -11.62 -8.07 15.22
CA TYR A 382 -13.08 -8.12 15.07
C TYR A 382 -13.81 -8.06 16.42
N GLY A 383 -13.08 -8.08 17.54
CA GLY A 383 -13.60 -7.91 18.89
C GLY A 383 -13.43 -9.14 19.77
N ILE A 384 -14.43 -9.42 20.61
CA ILE A 384 -14.40 -10.51 21.60
C ILE A 384 -15.21 -11.69 21.06
N SER A 385 -14.60 -12.87 20.98
CA SER A 385 -15.24 -14.11 20.58
C SER A 385 -14.91 -15.26 21.55
N ARG A 386 -15.70 -16.34 21.51
CA ARG A 386 -15.47 -17.55 22.28
C ARG A 386 -14.21 -18.20 21.73
N ALA A 387 -13.27 -18.52 22.61
CA ALA A 387 -12.01 -19.07 22.16
C ALA A 387 -12.21 -20.45 21.52
N ASN A 388 -11.64 -20.65 20.33
CA ASN A 388 -11.58 -21.96 19.71
C ASN A 388 -10.70 -22.89 20.56
N LYS A 389 -11.23 -24.04 20.99
CA LYS A 389 -10.52 -24.94 21.91
C LYS A 389 -9.28 -25.57 21.30
N ALA A 390 -9.32 -25.92 20.02
CA ALA A 390 -8.17 -26.49 19.32
C ALA A 390 -7.03 -25.46 19.25
N LEU A 391 -7.37 -24.21 18.94
CA LEU A 391 -6.40 -23.10 18.96
C LEU A 391 -5.84 -22.86 20.37
N VAL A 392 -6.70 -22.80 21.38
CA VAL A 392 -6.26 -22.63 22.77
C VAL A 392 -5.32 -23.77 23.19
N GLN A 393 -5.65 -25.01 22.82
CA GLN A 393 -4.82 -26.15 23.13
C GLN A 393 -3.48 -26.09 22.40
N GLN A 394 -3.48 -25.74 21.11
CA GLN A 394 -2.26 -25.54 20.32
C GLN A 394 -1.35 -24.48 20.95
N ASP A 395 -1.91 -23.31 21.28
CA ASP A 395 -1.15 -22.20 21.88
C ASP A 395 -0.60 -22.58 23.25
N ALA A 396 -1.40 -23.26 24.08
CA ALA A 396 -1.00 -23.62 25.43
C ALA A 396 -0.04 -24.83 25.48
N GLU A 397 -0.07 -25.74 24.50
CA GLU A 397 0.84 -26.90 24.44
C GLU A 397 2.17 -26.57 23.75
N SER A 398 2.20 -25.54 22.90
CA SER A 398 3.39 -25.11 22.16
C SER A 398 4.55 -24.67 23.09
N GLU A 399 5.71 -25.30 22.92
CA GLU A 399 6.95 -24.84 23.58
C GLU A 399 7.42 -23.48 23.04
N GLY A 400 7.11 -23.18 21.77
CA GLY A 400 7.46 -21.92 21.12
C GLY A 400 6.74 -20.70 21.68
N TYR A 401 5.59 -20.88 22.36
CA TYR A 401 4.80 -19.79 22.94
C TYR A 401 4.83 -19.77 24.47
N SER A 402 5.71 -20.57 25.08
CA SER A 402 5.84 -20.70 26.53
C SER A 402 6.14 -19.38 27.26
N PHE A 403 6.70 -18.38 26.56
CA PHE A 403 7.03 -17.08 27.14
C PHE A 403 5.82 -16.12 27.29
N TYR A 404 4.68 -16.41 26.64
CA TYR A 404 3.48 -15.56 26.72
C TYR A 404 2.65 -15.82 27.98
N TYR A 405 2.72 -17.02 28.54
CA TYR A 405 1.82 -17.46 29.60
C TYR A 405 2.62 -17.94 30.80
N ASP A 406 2.33 -17.38 31.97
CA ASP A 406 2.79 -18.00 33.21
C ASP A 406 2.09 -19.36 33.44
N ASP A 407 2.62 -20.14 34.39
CA ASP A 407 2.13 -21.49 34.70
C ASP A 407 0.62 -21.52 35.04
N ILE A 408 0.10 -20.45 35.67
CA ILE A 408 -1.31 -20.36 36.08
C ILE A 408 -2.19 -20.12 34.86
N VAL A 409 -1.82 -19.15 34.01
CA VAL A 409 -2.52 -18.84 32.76
C VAL A 409 -2.52 -20.05 31.85
N ARG A 410 -1.36 -20.68 31.66
CA ARG A 410 -1.20 -21.89 30.83
C ARG A 410 -2.08 -23.03 31.33
N ALA A 411 -2.14 -23.26 32.64
CA ALA A 411 -3.01 -24.28 33.21
C ALA A 411 -4.50 -24.03 32.96
N ARG A 412 -4.95 -22.75 33.03
CA ARG A 412 -6.34 -22.37 32.71
C ARG A 412 -6.67 -22.61 31.24
N LEU A 413 -5.77 -22.21 30.33
CA LEU A 413 -5.94 -22.44 28.89
C LEU A 413 -6.03 -23.94 28.56
N LEU A 414 -5.12 -24.76 29.10
CA LEU A 414 -5.14 -26.21 28.92
C LEU A 414 -6.43 -26.85 29.48
N ALA A 415 -6.94 -26.35 30.61
CA ALA A 415 -8.19 -26.84 31.18
C ALA A 415 -9.39 -26.54 30.26
N TYR A 416 -9.44 -25.33 29.68
CA TYR A 416 -10.45 -24.95 28.71
C TYR A 416 -10.39 -25.82 27.45
N GLY A 417 -9.21 -25.97 26.84
CA GLY A 417 -9.01 -26.75 25.62
C GLY A 417 -9.40 -28.24 25.76
N LYS A 418 -9.24 -28.83 26.95
CA LYS A 418 -9.57 -30.24 27.23
C LYS A 418 -11.05 -30.49 27.56
N THR A 419 -11.85 -29.44 27.71
CA THR A 419 -13.28 -29.59 28.01
C THR A 419 -14.00 -30.10 26.76
N PRO A 420 -14.84 -31.16 26.82
CA PRO A 420 -15.58 -31.65 25.65
C PRO A 420 -16.41 -30.54 24.99
N ASP A 421 -16.60 -30.61 23.68
CA ASP A 421 -17.48 -29.69 22.96
C ASP A 421 -18.91 -29.88 23.45
N GLU A 422 -19.44 -28.82 24.07
CA GLU A 422 -20.89 -28.69 24.24
C GLU A 422 -21.48 -28.51 22.83
N ASN A 423 -22.64 -29.10 22.54
CA ASN A 423 -23.36 -28.84 21.29
C ASN A 423 -23.38 -27.32 21.09
N THR A 424 -22.72 -26.83 20.04
CA THR A 424 -22.40 -25.41 19.85
C THR A 424 -23.69 -24.60 19.85
N VAL A 425 -23.98 -23.96 20.97
CA VAL A 425 -25.03 -22.95 21.05
C VAL A 425 -24.46 -21.72 20.35
N THR A 426 -25.02 -21.35 19.20
CA THR A 426 -24.74 -20.05 18.58
C THR A 426 -25.13 -18.96 19.57
N ASP A 427 -24.16 -18.16 19.99
CA ASP A 427 -24.35 -17.08 20.96
C ASP A 427 -23.65 -15.80 20.48
N ALA A 428 -23.74 -14.73 21.29
CA ALA A 428 -23.15 -13.45 20.94
C ALA A 428 -21.60 -13.49 20.80
N TYR A 429 -20.95 -14.56 21.26
CA TYR A 429 -19.50 -14.74 21.21
C TYR A 429 -19.05 -15.73 20.14
N THR A 430 -19.94 -16.35 19.36
CA THR A 430 -19.51 -17.23 18.24
C THR A 430 -18.56 -16.47 17.29
N PRO A 431 -17.40 -17.06 16.90
CA PRO A 431 -16.44 -16.45 15.98
C PRO A 431 -17.06 -16.05 14.64
N VAL A 432 -16.57 -14.97 14.03
CA VAL A 432 -17.12 -14.44 12.77
C VAL A 432 -16.97 -15.41 11.62
N GLU A 433 -15.84 -16.11 11.53
CA GLU A 433 -15.57 -17.10 10.48
C GLU A 433 -16.45 -18.33 10.64
N GLU A 434 -16.75 -18.75 11.88
CA GLU A 434 -17.67 -19.86 12.14
C GLU A 434 -19.10 -19.49 11.75
N LEU A 435 -19.58 -18.30 12.14
CA LEU A 435 -20.86 -17.77 11.72
C LEU A 435 -20.95 -17.69 10.18
N TYR A 436 -19.91 -17.18 9.53
CA TYR A 436 -19.85 -17.10 8.07
C TYR A 436 -19.91 -18.48 7.42
N ASN A 437 -19.13 -19.46 7.90
CA ASN A 437 -19.11 -20.80 7.34
C ASN A 437 -20.46 -21.54 7.54
N ILE A 438 -21.12 -21.36 8.68
CA ILE A 438 -22.48 -21.88 8.89
C ILE A 438 -23.44 -21.22 7.89
N GLY A 439 -23.28 -19.91 7.65
CA GLY A 439 -24.04 -19.18 6.64
C GLY A 439 -23.82 -19.70 5.22
N VAL A 440 -22.56 -20.00 4.84
CA VAL A 440 -22.20 -20.60 3.53
C VAL A 440 -22.81 -21.99 3.39
N ASP A 441 -22.67 -22.86 4.39
CA ASP A 441 -23.26 -24.21 4.36
C ASP A 441 -24.80 -24.15 4.27
N ALA A 442 -25.44 -23.21 4.98
CA ALA A 442 -26.87 -22.99 4.87
C ALA A 442 -27.27 -22.50 3.46
N TYR A 443 -26.50 -21.57 2.88
CA TYR A 443 -26.71 -21.07 1.53
C TYR A 443 -26.58 -22.18 0.48
N ASP A 444 -25.56 -23.01 0.57
CA ASP A 444 -25.33 -24.14 -0.35
C ASP A 444 -26.44 -25.20 -0.26
N ARG A 445 -27.04 -25.36 0.93
CA ARG A 445 -28.25 -26.18 1.16
C ARG A 445 -29.57 -25.48 0.78
N GLN A 446 -29.51 -24.26 0.24
CA GLN A 446 -30.66 -23.40 -0.09
C GLN A 446 -31.56 -23.05 1.11
N ASP A 447 -31.01 -23.13 2.33
CA ASP A 447 -31.65 -22.64 3.55
C ASP A 447 -31.30 -21.15 3.76
N TYR A 448 -31.84 -20.30 2.87
CA TYR A 448 -31.52 -18.88 2.83
C TYR A 448 -31.92 -18.13 4.11
N SER A 449 -32.96 -18.58 4.81
CA SER A 449 -33.35 -18.00 6.10
C SER A 449 -32.26 -18.20 7.16
N SER A 450 -31.68 -19.40 7.23
CA SER A 450 -30.55 -19.68 8.13
C SER A 450 -29.27 -18.95 7.66
N ALA A 451 -29.02 -18.89 6.35
CA ALA A 451 -27.89 -18.14 5.80
C ALA A 451 -27.96 -16.65 6.17
N ILE A 452 -29.11 -16.01 5.95
CA ILE A 452 -29.37 -14.61 6.33
C ILE A 452 -29.12 -14.39 7.81
N TYR A 453 -29.64 -15.29 8.67
CA TYR A 453 -29.46 -15.18 10.12
C TYR A 453 -27.97 -15.17 10.53
N HIS A 454 -27.20 -16.15 10.05
CA HIS A 454 -25.78 -16.25 10.43
C HIS A 454 -24.90 -15.20 9.77
N TYR A 455 -25.17 -14.85 8.51
CA TYR A 455 -24.49 -13.72 7.85
C TYR A 455 -24.78 -12.39 8.54
N THR A 456 -26.01 -12.17 9.03
CA THR A 456 -26.33 -10.95 9.80
C THR A 456 -25.49 -10.87 11.07
N LEU A 457 -25.38 -11.96 11.84
CA LEU A 457 -24.54 -12.00 13.05
C LEU A 457 -23.05 -11.75 12.74
N ALA A 458 -22.53 -12.32 11.66
CA ALA A 458 -21.15 -12.08 11.22
C ALA A 458 -20.96 -10.63 10.72
N ALA A 459 -21.94 -10.07 10.00
CA ALA A 459 -21.91 -8.70 9.49
C ALA A 459 -21.99 -7.68 10.63
N GLU A 460 -22.79 -7.91 11.68
CA GLU A 460 -22.85 -7.04 12.86
C GLU A 460 -21.51 -6.99 13.62
N LYS A 461 -20.66 -8.00 13.44
CA LYS A 461 -19.28 -8.05 13.95
C LYS A 461 -18.24 -7.49 12.97
N GLY A 462 -18.69 -6.85 11.87
CA GLY A 462 -17.82 -6.19 10.90
C GLY A 462 -17.28 -7.09 9.79
N PHE A 463 -17.77 -8.33 9.63
CA PHE A 463 -17.22 -9.24 8.63
C PHE A 463 -17.71 -8.92 7.21
N GLY A 464 -16.85 -8.31 6.39
CA GLY A 464 -17.18 -7.81 5.05
C GLY A 464 -17.67 -8.88 4.06
N TYR A 465 -17.16 -10.11 4.12
CA TYR A 465 -17.64 -11.20 3.25
C TYR A 465 -19.09 -11.60 3.58
N ALA A 466 -19.47 -11.58 4.85
CA ALA A 466 -20.86 -11.83 5.25
C ALA A 466 -21.79 -10.70 4.75
N MET A 467 -21.34 -9.45 4.82
CA MET A 467 -22.08 -8.31 4.26
C MET A 467 -22.30 -8.46 2.75
N ASN A 468 -21.26 -8.82 1.99
CA ASN A 468 -21.37 -9.10 0.56
C ASN A 468 -22.37 -10.22 0.25
N ASN A 469 -22.29 -11.36 0.95
CA ASN A 469 -23.17 -12.49 0.67
C ASN A 469 -24.62 -12.19 1.07
N LEU A 470 -24.81 -11.43 2.15
CA LEU A 470 -26.13 -10.97 2.57
C LEU A 470 -26.74 -10.03 1.52
N ALA A 471 -25.95 -9.09 0.99
CA ALA A 471 -26.36 -8.21 -0.10
C ALA A 471 -26.73 -9.00 -1.37
N TYR A 472 -25.92 -10.00 -1.73
CA TYR A 472 -26.18 -10.87 -2.87
C TYR A 472 -27.50 -11.64 -2.73
N ILE A 473 -27.82 -12.17 -1.54
CA ILE A 473 -29.10 -12.83 -1.29
C ILE A 473 -30.27 -11.86 -1.53
N TYR A 474 -30.18 -10.65 -0.99
CA TYR A 474 -31.20 -9.61 -1.17
C TYR A 474 -31.25 -9.06 -2.60
N TYR A 475 -30.23 -9.27 -3.42
CA TYR A 475 -30.22 -8.84 -4.82
C TYR A 475 -30.78 -9.91 -5.78
N MET A 476 -30.36 -11.18 -5.63
CA MET A 476 -30.56 -12.21 -6.66
C MET A 476 -31.54 -13.33 -6.30
N ILE A 477 -31.78 -13.58 -5.01
CA ILE A 477 -32.49 -14.80 -4.59
C ILE A 477 -34.00 -14.54 -4.55
N GLU A 478 -34.73 -15.18 -5.46
CA GLU A 478 -36.18 -15.08 -5.55
C GLU A 478 -36.86 -15.40 -4.19
N GLY A 479 -37.83 -14.56 -3.81
CA GLY A 479 -38.50 -14.65 -2.51
C GLY A 479 -37.78 -13.92 -1.36
N TYR A 480 -36.54 -13.48 -1.56
CA TYR A 480 -35.78 -12.66 -0.61
C TYR A 480 -35.32 -11.33 -1.18
N VAL A 481 -35.57 -11.04 -2.47
CA VAL A 481 -35.16 -9.78 -3.10
C VAL A 481 -35.69 -8.55 -2.35
N ASP A 482 -34.78 -7.63 -2.01
CA ASP A 482 -35.02 -6.37 -1.30
C ASP A 482 -33.89 -5.38 -1.65
N ASP A 483 -34.13 -4.52 -2.64
CA ASP A 483 -33.13 -3.62 -3.20
C ASP A 483 -32.52 -2.67 -2.16
N ASP A 484 -33.32 -2.17 -1.21
CA ASP A 484 -32.86 -1.28 -0.14
C ASP A 484 -31.86 -2.01 0.79
N LYS A 485 -32.14 -3.28 1.11
CA LYS A 485 -31.21 -4.10 1.90
C LYS A 485 -29.98 -4.51 1.13
N ALA A 486 -30.11 -4.81 -0.17
CA ALA A 486 -28.97 -5.12 -1.03
C ALA A 486 -27.99 -3.94 -1.05
N PHE A 487 -28.50 -2.74 -1.33
CA PHE A 487 -27.72 -1.50 -1.31
C PHE A 487 -27.05 -1.27 0.05
N TYR A 488 -27.82 -1.34 1.14
CA TYR A 488 -27.31 -1.12 2.50
C TYR A 488 -26.14 -2.06 2.86
N TRP A 489 -26.27 -3.36 2.53
CA TRP A 489 -25.22 -4.32 2.87
C TRP A 489 -24.01 -4.25 1.94
N TYR A 490 -24.19 -3.94 0.64
CA TYR A 490 -23.08 -3.65 -0.25
C TYR A 490 -22.30 -2.40 0.20
N GLU A 491 -23.00 -1.34 0.60
CA GLU A 491 -22.36 -0.12 1.13
C GLU A 491 -21.54 -0.41 2.39
N LYS A 492 -22.11 -1.17 3.34
CA LYS A 492 -21.38 -1.58 4.55
C LYS A 492 -20.18 -2.50 4.23
N GLY A 493 -20.35 -3.45 3.32
CA GLY A 493 -19.27 -4.35 2.91
C GLY A 493 -18.11 -3.58 2.26
N ALA A 494 -18.43 -2.61 1.39
CA ALA A 494 -17.45 -1.72 0.77
C ALA A 494 -16.69 -0.89 1.83
N ALA A 495 -17.41 -0.29 2.79
CA ALA A 495 -16.78 0.46 3.89
C ALA A 495 -15.91 -0.42 4.80
N ALA A 496 -16.20 -1.73 4.88
CA ALA A 496 -15.39 -2.72 5.58
C ALA A 496 -14.23 -3.28 4.74
N GLY A 497 -13.96 -2.72 3.56
CA GLY A 497 -12.86 -3.11 2.67
C GLY A 497 -13.10 -4.39 1.87
N ASN A 498 -14.36 -4.82 1.70
CA ASN A 498 -14.66 -5.99 0.87
C ASN A 498 -14.75 -5.61 -0.61
N THR A 499 -13.79 -6.06 -1.41
CA THR A 499 -13.70 -5.76 -2.85
C THR A 499 -14.89 -6.27 -3.66
N ASN A 500 -15.44 -7.44 -3.31
CA ASN A 500 -16.66 -7.94 -3.97
C ASN A 500 -17.87 -7.04 -3.69
N ALA A 501 -17.97 -6.52 -2.47
CA ALA A 501 -19.01 -5.57 -2.11
C ALA A 501 -18.84 -4.21 -2.81
N LEU A 502 -17.60 -3.74 -3.05
CA LEU A 502 -17.35 -2.56 -3.90
C LEU A 502 -17.93 -2.76 -5.31
N ASN A 503 -17.64 -3.90 -5.93
CA ASN A 503 -18.19 -4.24 -7.25
C ASN A 503 -19.72 -4.46 -7.22
N GLY A 504 -20.28 -5.00 -6.14
CA GLY A 504 -21.73 -5.08 -5.95
C GLY A 504 -22.38 -3.70 -5.83
N LEU A 505 -21.77 -2.79 -5.06
CA LEU A 505 -22.25 -1.42 -4.87
C LEU A 505 -22.19 -0.62 -6.17
N SER A 506 -21.18 -0.84 -7.02
CA SER A 506 -21.13 -0.19 -8.33
C SER A 506 -22.28 -0.63 -9.23
N LEU A 507 -22.70 -1.90 -9.17
CA LEU A 507 -23.89 -2.37 -9.89
C LEU A 507 -25.17 -1.70 -9.36
N CYS A 508 -25.26 -1.47 -8.04
CA CYS A 508 -26.38 -0.73 -7.47
C CYS A 508 -26.49 0.68 -8.04
N TYR A 509 -25.39 1.41 -8.13
CA TYR A 509 -25.39 2.74 -8.75
C TYR A 509 -25.56 2.69 -10.28
N GLN A 510 -25.08 1.65 -10.95
CA GLN A 510 -25.28 1.50 -12.39
C GLN A 510 -26.76 1.31 -12.75
N TYR A 511 -27.46 0.46 -12.01
CA TYR A 511 -28.82 0.04 -12.33
C TYR A 511 -29.92 0.66 -11.45
N GLY A 512 -29.55 1.45 -10.45
CA GLY A 512 -30.49 2.06 -9.50
C GLY A 512 -31.11 1.07 -8.52
N ILE A 513 -30.32 0.11 -8.03
CA ILE A 513 -30.79 -0.90 -7.05
C ILE A 513 -30.69 -0.28 -5.66
N GLY A 514 -31.84 0.06 -5.07
CA GLY A 514 -31.93 0.63 -3.71
C GLY A 514 -31.41 2.08 -3.59
N THR A 515 -31.10 2.70 -4.73
CA THR A 515 -30.56 4.05 -4.85
C THR A 515 -30.87 4.63 -6.22
N ASP A 516 -30.71 5.94 -6.41
CA ASP A 516 -30.80 6.55 -7.74
C ASP A 516 -29.57 6.16 -8.58
N PRO A 517 -29.73 5.90 -9.90
CA PRO A 517 -28.59 5.61 -10.77
C PRO A 517 -27.56 6.74 -10.79
N ASP A 518 -26.28 6.37 -10.66
CA ASP A 518 -25.13 7.28 -10.69
C ASP A 518 -23.91 6.57 -11.31
N ILE A 519 -23.71 6.78 -12.62
CA ILE A 519 -22.65 6.11 -13.37
C ILE A 519 -21.25 6.58 -12.93
N GLU A 520 -21.08 7.85 -12.54
CA GLU A 520 -19.77 8.33 -12.07
C GLU A 520 -19.39 7.63 -10.77
N LYS A 521 -20.34 7.52 -9.84
CA LYS A 521 -20.11 6.80 -8.59
C LYS A 521 -19.86 5.31 -8.81
N ALA A 522 -20.53 4.69 -9.79
CA ALA A 522 -20.24 3.32 -10.18
C ALA A 522 -18.79 3.17 -10.70
N ILE A 523 -18.32 4.10 -11.54
CA ILE A 523 -16.94 4.11 -12.05
C ILE A 523 -15.93 4.28 -10.90
N ASP A 524 -16.15 5.23 -9.99
CA ASP A 524 -15.24 5.47 -8.85
C ASP A 524 -15.09 4.23 -7.94
N LEU A 525 -16.19 3.51 -7.70
CA LEU A 525 -16.19 2.28 -6.92
C LEU A 525 -15.47 1.14 -7.64
N LEU A 526 -15.67 1.02 -8.96
CA LEU A 526 -14.98 0.01 -9.76
C LEU A 526 -13.48 0.30 -9.88
N LEU A 527 -13.06 1.57 -9.94
CA LEU A 527 -11.65 1.95 -9.93
C LEU A 527 -10.99 1.49 -8.63
N GLN A 528 -11.63 1.72 -7.48
CA GLN A 528 -11.16 1.20 -6.19
C GLN A 528 -11.06 -0.33 -6.19
N ALA A 529 -12.08 -1.03 -6.71
CA ALA A 529 -12.03 -2.50 -6.78
C ALA A 529 -10.95 -3.02 -7.74
N ALA A 530 -10.70 -2.31 -8.84
CA ALA A 530 -9.66 -2.61 -9.81
C ALA A 530 -8.25 -2.38 -9.26
N GLU A 531 -8.04 -1.34 -8.45
CA GLU A 531 -6.78 -1.08 -7.73
C GLU A 531 -6.41 -2.24 -6.78
N GLU A 532 -7.41 -2.90 -6.18
CA GLU A 532 -7.26 -4.12 -5.37
C GLU A 532 -7.09 -5.40 -6.22
N GLY A 533 -6.95 -5.27 -7.54
CA GLY A 533 -6.66 -6.38 -8.45
C GLY A 533 -7.88 -7.20 -8.89
N MET A 534 -9.10 -6.68 -8.76
CA MET A 534 -10.31 -7.38 -9.20
C MET A 534 -10.50 -7.31 -10.72
N ALA A 535 -10.32 -8.43 -11.42
CA ALA A 535 -10.42 -8.50 -12.87
C ALA A 535 -11.84 -8.19 -13.39
N SER A 536 -12.88 -8.65 -12.70
CA SER A 536 -14.27 -8.33 -13.05
C SER A 536 -14.60 -6.85 -12.90
N ALA A 537 -13.94 -6.12 -12.00
CA ALA A 537 -14.09 -4.66 -11.90
C ALA A 537 -13.53 -3.96 -13.15
N HIS A 538 -12.39 -4.44 -13.67
CA HIS A 538 -11.85 -3.97 -14.94
C HIS A 538 -12.79 -4.25 -16.12
N ASN A 539 -13.41 -5.43 -16.20
CA ASN A 539 -14.39 -5.70 -17.26
C ASN A 539 -15.63 -4.79 -17.15
N ASN A 540 -16.13 -4.55 -15.94
CA ASN A 540 -17.26 -3.64 -15.71
C ASN A 540 -16.91 -2.17 -16.06
N LEU A 541 -15.69 -1.72 -15.77
CA LEU A 541 -15.19 -0.42 -16.23
C LEU A 541 -15.10 -0.34 -17.74
N GLY A 542 -14.55 -1.37 -18.38
CA GLY A 542 -14.50 -1.49 -19.82
C GLY A 542 -15.90 -1.33 -20.45
N PHE A 543 -16.91 -1.94 -19.83
CA PHE A 543 -18.29 -1.86 -20.30
C PHE A 543 -18.88 -0.45 -20.14
N LEU A 544 -18.75 0.16 -18.96
CA LEU A 544 -19.28 1.52 -18.70
C LEU A 544 -18.60 2.60 -19.54
N LEU A 545 -17.33 2.39 -19.89
CA LEU A 545 -16.55 3.34 -20.66
C LEU A 545 -16.63 3.10 -22.16
N TYR A 546 -17.18 1.97 -22.62
CA TYR A 546 -17.15 1.56 -24.04
C TYR A 546 -17.58 2.68 -25.00
N ASP A 547 -18.74 3.28 -24.76
CA ASP A 547 -19.28 4.36 -25.59
C ASP A 547 -18.77 5.76 -25.20
N ARG A 548 -18.15 5.89 -24.02
CA ARG A 548 -17.74 7.17 -23.43
C ARG A 548 -16.29 7.53 -23.73
N ASP A 549 -15.41 6.54 -23.56
CA ASP A 549 -13.98 6.59 -23.79
C ASP A 549 -13.48 5.19 -24.21
N PRO A 550 -13.54 4.87 -25.52
CA PRO A 550 -13.14 3.57 -26.05
C PRO A 550 -11.65 3.25 -25.82
N GLU A 551 -10.77 4.24 -25.68
CA GLU A 551 -9.36 4.00 -25.42
C GLU A 551 -9.14 3.55 -23.97
N LEU A 552 -9.81 4.22 -23.03
CA LEU A 552 -9.78 3.84 -21.62
C LEU A 552 -10.51 2.51 -21.38
N ALA A 553 -11.64 2.27 -22.05
CA ALA A 553 -12.32 0.98 -22.00
C ALA A 553 -11.41 -0.17 -22.43
N LEU A 554 -10.71 -0.01 -23.57
CA LEU A 554 -9.74 -1.00 -24.07
C LEU A 554 -8.59 -1.21 -23.07
N TYR A 555 -8.12 -0.15 -22.41
CA TYR A 555 -7.14 -0.27 -21.33
C TYR A 555 -7.64 -1.18 -20.20
N HIS A 556 -8.87 -0.97 -19.69
CA HIS A 556 -9.39 -1.79 -18.60
C HIS A 556 -9.58 -3.25 -19.03
N TYR A 557 -10.11 -3.54 -20.22
CA TYR A 557 -10.21 -4.91 -20.71
C TYR A 557 -8.83 -5.61 -20.80
N HIS A 558 -7.77 -4.91 -21.20
CA HIS A 558 -6.42 -5.47 -21.18
C HIS A 558 -5.87 -5.70 -19.76
N GLN A 559 -6.28 -4.92 -18.77
CA GLN A 559 -5.92 -5.21 -17.38
C GLN A 559 -6.63 -6.48 -16.88
N ALA A 560 -7.92 -6.65 -17.21
CA ALA A 560 -8.63 -7.90 -16.94
C ALA A 560 -7.95 -9.11 -17.63
N GLU A 561 -7.49 -8.96 -18.88
CA GLU A 561 -6.70 -9.98 -19.58
C GLU A 561 -5.42 -10.35 -18.83
N LYS A 562 -4.67 -9.36 -18.32
CA LYS A 562 -3.45 -9.60 -17.53
C LYS A 562 -3.73 -10.31 -16.20
N LEU A 563 -4.88 -10.04 -15.59
CA LEU A 563 -5.33 -10.68 -14.36
C LEU A 563 -5.93 -12.08 -14.59
N GLY A 564 -6.06 -12.51 -15.84
CA GLY A 564 -6.49 -13.87 -16.21
C GLY A 564 -7.97 -14.04 -16.48
N GLU A 565 -8.76 -12.95 -16.48
CA GLU A 565 -10.20 -12.96 -16.79
C GLU A 565 -10.54 -12.01 -17.96
N PRO A 566 -10.00 -12.23 -19.17
CA PRO A 566 -10.30 -11.37 -20.31
C PRO A 566 -11.75 -11.49 -20.78
N ASP A 567 -12.38 -10.37 -21.12
CA ASP A 567 -13.54 -10.36 -21.99
C ASP A 567 -13.10 -10.37 -23.48
N ASN A 568 -12.83 -11.57 -23.99
CA ASN A 568 -12.34 -11.77 -25.36
C ASN A 568 -13.35 -11.29 -26.42
N GLY A 569 -14.66 -11.40 -26.16
CA GLY A 569 -15.70 -10.98 -27.10
C GLY A 569 -15.74 -9.45 -27.26
N LEU A 570 -15.69 -8.70 -26.16
CA LEU A 570 -15.65 -7.24 -26.17
C LEU A 570 -14.32 -6.73 -26.72
N LEU A 571 -13.19 -7.34 -26.34
CA LEU A 571 -11.89 -7.03 -26.94
C LEU A 571 -11.91 -7.22 -28.47
N GLY A 572 -12.45 -8.35 -28.95
CA GLY A 572 -12.60 -8.60 -30.38
C GLY A 572 -13.43 -7.53 -31.08
N SER A 573 -14.57 -7.15 -30.48
CA SER A 573 -15.48 -6.13 -31.02
C SER A 573 -14.81 -4.75 -31.14
N MET A 574 -14.08 -4.32 -30.10
CA MET A 574 -13.37 -3.05 -30.13
C MET A 574 -12.28 -2.99 -31.20
N TYR A 575 -11.55 -4.09 -31.41
CA TYR A 575 -10.54 -4.14 -32.46
C TYR A 575 -11.17 -4.18 -33.86
N GLU A 576 -12.32 -4.83 -34.02
CA GLU A 576 -13.07 -4.83 -35.27
C GLU A 576 -13.55 -3.41 -35.62
N GLU A 577 -14.11 -2.67 -34.67
CA GLU A 577 -14.55 -1.28 -34.85
C GLU A 577 -13.39 -0.35 -35.23
N LYS A 578 -12.18 -0.61 -34.71
CA LYS A 578 -10.95 0.12 -35.06
C LYS A 578 -10.37 -0.27 -36.42
N GLY A 579 -10.92 -1.30 -37.06
CA GLY A 579 -10.44 -1.84 -38.33
C GLY A 579 -9.20 -2.73 -38.22
N ASP A 580 -8.78 -3.10 -37.01
CA ASP A 580 -7.72 -4.09 -36.77
C ASP A 580 -8.32 -5.51 -36.76
N PHE A 581 -8.68 -5.96 -37.95
CA PHE A 581 -9.32 -7.26 -38.14
C PHE A 581 -8.41 -8.44 -37.73
N GLU A 582 -7.09 -8.30 -37.80
CA GLU A 582 -6.19 -9.40 -37.39
C GLU A 582 -6.26 -9.62 -35.87
N THR A 583 -6.18 -8.53 -35.10
CA THR A 583 -6.31 -8.61 -33.64
C THR A 583 -7.72 -9.01 -33.21
N ALA A 584 -8.75 -8.47 -33.87
CA ALA A 584 -10.14 -8.83 -33.60
C ALA A 584 -10.39 -10.34 -33.77
N LEU A 585 -9.96 -10.91 -34.91
CA LEU A 585 -10.11 -12.34 -35.19
C LEU A 585 -9.39 -13.20 -34.16
N ARG A 586 -8.18 -12.78 -33.71
CA ARG A 586 -7.43 -13.48 -32.68
C ARG A 586 -8.17 -13.53 -31.35
N TYR A 587 -8.88 -12.47 -30.97
CA TYR A 587 -9.69 -12.47 -29.75
C TYR A 587 -10.95 -13.32 -29.88
N TYR A 588 -11.67 -13.21 -30.99
CA TYR A 588 -12.83 -14.08 -31.24
C TYR A 588 -12.46 -15.57 -31.26
N GLN A 589 -11.25 -15.93 -31.69
CA GLN A 589 -10.76 -17.32 -31.64
C GLN A 589 -10.46 -17.85 -30.23
N LYS A 590 -10.33 -16.97 -29.23
CA LYS A 590 -10.16 -17.33 -27.82
C LYS A 590 -11.49 -17.38 -27.06
N ASP A 591 -12.58 -17.00 -27.70
CA ASP A 591 -13.91 -16.94 -27.10
C ASP A 591 -14.81 -18.01 -27.71
N ASP A 592 -15.30 -18.92 -26.86
CA ASP A 592 -16.18 -20.02 -27.24
C ASP A 592 -17.66 -19.61 -27.28
N SER A 593 -17.98 -18.31 -27.09
CA SER A 593 -19.36 -17.81 -27.17
C SER A 593 -19.97 -17.92 -28.56
N GLU A 594 -21.30 -18.06 -28.59
CA GLU A 594 -22.09 -18.08 -29.82
C GLU A 594 -21.98 -16.77 -30.63
N LEU A 595 -21.77 -15.65 -29.95
CA LEU A 595 -21.52 -14.34 -30.58
C LEU A 595 -20.16 -14.32 -31.28
N SER A 596 -19.10 -14.82 -30.64
CA SER A 596 -17.78 -14.91 -31.25
C SER A 596 -17.75 -15.90 -32.42
N ALA A 597 -18.50 -17.01 -32.34
CA ALA A 597 -18.70 -17.88 -33.49
C ALA A 597 -19.38 -17.14 -34.66
N PHE A 598 -20.42 -16.35 -34.40
CA PHE A 598 -21.06 -15.52 -35.44
C PHE A 598 -20.10 -14.51 -36.06
N ASN A 599 -19.29 -13.83 -35.25
CA ASN A 599 -18.31 -12.86 -35.71
C ASN A 599 -17.22 -13.52 -36.58
N GLN A 600 -16.71 -14.69 -36.18
CA GLN A 600 -15.78 -15.47 -37.02
C GLN A 600 -16.40 -15.86 -38.37
N GLY A 601 -17.69 -16.24 -38.38
CA GLY A 601 -18.44 -16.49 -39.60
C GLY A 601 -18.44 -15.30 -40.56
N ASN A 602 -18.68 -14.10 -40.03
CA ASN A 602 -18.62 -12.85 -40.80
C ASN A 602 -17.24 -12.57 -41.39
N PHE A 603 -16.17 -12.83 -40.64
CA PHE A 603 -14.79 -12.62 -41.10
C PHE A 603 -14.46 -13.53 -42.29
N HIS A 604 -14.85 -14.80 -42.22
CA HIS A 604 -14.67 -15.75 -43.32
C HIS A 604 -15.56 -15.46 -44.53
N LEU A 605 -16.79 -14.98 -44.32
CA LEU A 605 -17.71 -14.62 -45.39
C LEU A 605 -17.19 -13.42 -46.19
N LYS A 606 -16.65 -12.40 -45.49
CA LYS A 606 -16.18 -11.14 -46.08
C LYS A 606 -14.70 -11.16 -46.47
N GLY A 607 -13.92 -12.11 -45.96
CA GLY A 607 -12.47 -12.17 -46.15
C GLY A 607 -11.72 -11.09 -45.36
N LEU A 608 -12.12 -10.84 -44.11
CA LEU A 608 -11.50 -9.87 -43.21
C LEU A 608 -10.39 -10.55 -42.41
N ALA A 609 -9.15 -10.08 -42.53
CA ALA A 609 -7.94 -10.70 -41.95
C ALA A 609 -7.72 -12.19 -42.30
N THR A 610 -8.52 -12.74 -43.20
CA THR A 610 -8.48 -14.12 -43.67
C THR A 610 -8.93 -14.18 -45.12
N ALA A 611 -8.56 -15.24 -45.84
CA ALA A 611 -9.10 -15.46 -47.18
C ALA A 611 -10.60 -15.77 -47.10
N LYS A 612 -11.40 -15.18 -48.00
CA LYS A 612 -12.83 -15.50 -48.12
C LYS A 612 -13.01 -17.01 -48.26
N ASN A 613 -13.74 -17.62 -47.32
CA ASN A 613 -13.98 -19.05 -47.25
C ASN A 613 -15.41 -19.32 -46.79
N ILE A 614 -16.30 -19.49 -47.77
CA ILE A 614 -17.73 -19.68 -47.53
C ILE A 614 -18.02 -20.94 -46.71
N LYS A 615 -17.26 -22.01 -46.90
CA LYS A 615 -17.48 -23.26 -46.15
C LYS A 615 -17.22 -23.03 -44.66
N THR A 616 -16.08 -22.42 -44.32
CA THR A 616 -15.75 -22.10 -42.93
C THR A 616 -16.72 -21.09 -42.33
N ALA A 617 -17.19 -20.11 -43.12
CA ALA A 617 -18.23 -19.19 -42.68
C ALA A 617 -19.54 -19.92 -42.29
N ILE A 618 -20.00 -20.86 -43.14
CA ILE A 618 -21.17 -21.70 -42.86
C ILE A 618 -20.97 -22.51 -41.57
N ASP A 619 -19.79 -23.11 -41.38
CA ASP A 619 -19.50 -23.90 -40.18
C ASP A 619 -19.64 -23.04 -38.91
N HIS A 620 -19.04 -21.85 -38.89
CA HIS A 620 -19.14 -20.91 -37.78
C HIS A 620 -20.57 -20.40 -37.53
N PHE A 621 -21.31 -20.01 -38.56
CA PHE A 621 -22.70 -19.60 -38.40
C PHE A 621 -23.60 -20.74 -37.91
N THR A 622 -23.31 -21.98 -38.33
CA THR A 622 -24.02 -23.16 -37.84
C THR A 622 -23.76 -23.38 -36.36
N THR A 623 -22.52 -23.23 -35.90
CA THR A 623 -22.16 -23.27 -34.47
C THR A 623 -22.88 -22.18 -33.69
N ALA A 624 -22.87 -20.94 -34.18
CA ALA A 624 -23.54 -19.81 -33.55
C ALA A 624 -25.05 -20.05 -33.40
N ALA A 625 -25.72 -20.50 -34.47
CA ALA A 625 -27.14 -20.84 -34.43
C ALA A 625 -27.44 -21.99 -33.46
N ALA A 626 -26.62 -23.04 -33.44
CA ALA A 626 -26.78 -24.15 -32.52
C ALA A 626 -26.59 -23.74 -31.04
N GLY A 627 -25.77 -22.70 -30.80
CA GLY A 627 -25.59 -22.07 -29.50
C GLY A 627 -26.70 -21.09 -29.09
N GLY A 628 -27.69 -20.85 -29.96
CA GLY A 628 -28.82 -19.94 -29.67
C GLY A 628 -28.65 -18.51 -30.20
N TYR A 629 -27.62 -18.23 -30.99
CA TYR A 629 -27.49 -16.92 -31.65
C TYR A 629 -28.28 -16.89 -32.97
N ASP A 630 -29.58 -16.65 -32.85
CA ASP A 630 -30.55 -16.82 -33.95
C ASP A 630 -30.26 -15.96 -35.20
N ARG A 631 -29.57 -14.82 -35.04
CA ARG A 631 -29.17 -13.96 -36.17
C ARG A 631 -28.28 -14.69 -37.19
N ALA A 632 -27.59 -15.74 -36.78
CA ALA A 632 -26.79 -16.57 -37.68
C ALA A 632 -27.64 -17.23 -38.78
N HIS A 633 -28.93 -17.47 -38.54
CA HIS A 633 -29.84 -18.00 -39.55
C HIS A 633 -30.05 -17.05 -40.74
N ILE A 634 -30.01 -15.74 -40.51
CA ILE A 634 -30.14 -14.74 -41.58
C ILE A 634 -28.94 -14.84 -42.53
N GLU A 635 -27.72 -14.92 -41.99
CA GLU A 635 -26.50 -15.02 -42.81
C GLU A 635 -26.37 -16.38 -43.52
N LEU A 636 -26.80 -17.47 -42.88
CA LEU A 636 -26.89 -18.78 -43.54
C LEU A 636 -27.88 -18.75 -44.72
N ALA A 637 -29.07 -18.14 -44.53
CA ALA A 637 -30.04 -17.99 -45.62
C ALA A 637 -29.49 -17.14 -46.77
N ARG A 638 -28.81 -16.03 -46.46
CA ARG A 638 -28.15 -15.15 -47.45
C ARG A 638 -27.12 -15.92 -48.28
N ILE A 639 -26.28 -16.72 -47.63
CA ILE A 639 -25.29 -17.58 -48.31
C ILE A 639 -25.99 -18.57 -49.24
N TYR A 640 -27.00 -19.30 -48.75
CA TYR A 640 -27.69 -20.33 -49.54
C TYR A 640 -28.57 -19.78 -50.68
N LEU A 641 -28.90 -18.48 -50.70
CA LEU A 641 -29.58 -17.86 -51.82
C LEU A 641 -28.63 -17.29 -52.88
N PHE A 642 -27.51 -16.71 -52.44
CA PHE A 642 -26.74 -15.79 -53.30
C PHE A 642 -25.28 -16.17 -53.55
N GLU A 643 -24.64 -17.00 -52.71
CA GLU A 643 -23.22 -17.32 -52.89
C GLU A 643 -23.02 -18.45 -53.90
N GLU A 644 -22.36 -18.12 -55.02
CA GLU A 644 -22.12 -19.05 -56.13
C GLU A 644 -21.35 -20.30 -55.65
N GLY A 645 -21.83 -21.48 -56.05
CA GLY A 645 -21.28 -22.77 -55.61
C GLY A 645 -21.85 -23.29 -54.27
N PHE A 646 -22.64 -22.49 -53.55
CA PHE A 646 -23.30 -22.89 -52.30
C PHE A 646 -24.82 -22.72 -52.33
N ILE A 647 -25.41 -22.29 -53.45
CA ILE A 647 -26.86 -22.07 -53.57
C ILE A 647 -27.66 -23.35 -53.27
N ASP A 648 -28.57 -23.27 -52.30
CA ASP A 648 -29.49 -24.35 -51.88
C ASP A 648 -30.81 -23.75 -51.35
N GLN A 649 -31.83 -23.76 -52.21
CA GLN A 649 -33.14 -23.14 -51.95
C GLN A 649 -33.89 -23.76 -50.77
N GLU A 650 -33.70 -25.06 -50.49
CA GLU A 650 -34.40 -25.72 -49.40
C GLU A 650 -33.75 -25.38 -48.05
N LYS A 651 -32.42 -25.33 -47.99
CA LYS A 651 -31.70 -24.86 -46.80
C LYS A 651 -31.96 -23.39 -46.51
N ALA A 652 -31.98 -22.55 -47.55
CA ALA A 652 -32.33 -21.13 -47.40
C ALA A 652 -33.70 -20.95 -46.74
N LYS A 653 -34.74 -21.64 -47.24
CA LYS A 653 -36.08 -21.59 -46.65
C LYS A 653 -36.11 -22.07 -45.20
N ALA A 654 -35.39 -23.14 -44.87
CA ALA A 654 -35.33 -23.68 -43.52
C ALA A 654 -34.74 -22.64 -42.54
N HIS A 655 -33.65 -21.97 -42.90
CA HIS A 655 -33.06 -20.93 -42.06
C HIS A 655 -33.93 -19.66 -41.96
N ILE A 656 -34.61 -19.26 -43.04
CA ILE A 656 -35.59 -18.16 -42.97
C ILE A 656 -36.73 -18.49 -42.01
N MET A 657 -37.22 -19.74 -42.01
CA MET A 657 -38.25 -20.18 -41.07
C MET A 657 -37.73 -20.16 -39.63
N ALA A 658 -36.54 -20.67 -39.37
CA ALA A 658 -35.94 -20.65 -38.03
C ALA A 658 -35.76 -19.21 -37.51
N ALA A 659 -35.27 -18.28 -38.35
CA ALA A 659 -35.17 -16.87 -37.98
C ALA A 659 -36.54 -16.25 -37.64
N ARG A 660 -37.62 -16.60 -38.36
CA ARG A 660 -38.99 -16.15 -38.03
C ARG A 660 -39.50 -16.73 -36.73
N GLU A 661 -39.23 -18.02 -36.46
CA GLU A 661 -39.63 -18.69 -35.22
C GLU A 661 -38.94 -18.07 -34.01
N ALA A 662 -37.69 -17.63 -34.18
CA ALA A 662 -36.95 -16.83 -33.21
C ALA A 662 -37.43 -15.36 -33.09
N GLY A 663 -38.43 -14.94 -33.88
CA GLY A 663 -38.99 -13.60 -33.85
C GLY A 663 -38.15 -12.52 -34.55
N LEU A 664 -37.18 -12.90 -35.40
CA LEU A 664 -36.37 -11.96 -36.15
C LEU A 664 -37.11 -11.40 -37.38
N GLU A 665 -36.85 -10.13 -37.68
CA GLU A 665 -37.27 -9.50 -38.93
C GLU A 665 -36.46 -10.06 -40.10
N ILE A 666 -37.14 -10.50 -41.16
CA ILE A 666 -36.49 -11.10 -42.33
C ILE A 666 -36.20 -10.00 -43.36
N PRO A 667 -34.93 -9.78 -43.76
CA PRO A 667 -34.57 -8.83 -44.80
C PRO A 667 -35.33 -9.08 -46.12
N ASP A 668 -35.78 -8.01 -46.77
CA ASP A 668 -36.58 -8.07 -48.01
C ASP A 668 -35.91 -8.88 -49.13
N GLU A 669 -34.58 -8.82 -49.20
CA GLU A 669 -33.76 -9.58 -50.15
C GLU A 669 -33.91 -11.10 -49.99
N LEU A 670 -34.29 -11.61 -48.81
CA LEU A 670 -34.48 -13.04 -48.56
C LEU A 670 -35.93 -13.51 -48.81
N LEU A 671 -36.84 -12.61 -49.20
CA LEU A 671 -38.26 -12.90 -49.40
C LEU A 671 -38.63 -13.18 -50.87
N THR A 672 -37.66 -13.06 -51.79
CA THR A 672 -37.83 -13.29 -53.23
C THR A 672 -37.46 -14.70 -53.63
#